data_AF-A0A919T7G0-F1
#
_entry.id   AF-A0A919T7G0-F1
#
_cell.length_a   1.000
_cell.length_b   1.000
_cell.length_c   1.000
_cell.angle_alpha   90.00
_cell.angle_beta   90.00
_cell.angle_gamma   90.00
#
_symmetry.space_group_name_H-M   'P 1'
#
loop_
_entity.id
_entity.type
_entity.pdbx_description
1 polymer ?
#
loop_
_entity_poly.entity_id
_entity_poly.type
_entity_poly.pdbx_seq_one_letter_code
_entity_poly.pdbx_strand_id
1 'polypeptide(L)'
;MAFAQVGILAITAVMAAVPVYPPVGPTTAILDHAALLGSVPEPEWYEANIPFVDVPDTTIRDTYYYRWRTFKEALKYTGPQDGWIVSEFLGPVGYSAPSGGIDAAAGHHLYEGRWLRDRRYLDDYLDYWLTGSGAGPKPATDALNDNATDWAHQYSFWAVDAAVARASVTGDWRFLTDRLPALSRQYEGWKATNFDTARGLYWQTPVWDAMEFTAGSYQSDDPYHGGDGFRPTINAYQYGDARALALLSRRAGDNAAATRYDTEAAQLQKASETVLWDRSASFYKHVTKEGQRIADRELIGYLPWYFHMAPAQNSAAWAQLKDPQGFAAAYGPTTTERRSPWFMHDALAGCCRWDGPSWPFATSQTLTALANQLLDYPAQSTIGVGDYVTLLHNYAATQRKNGVPYVAEAHHPDEDRWIYDGAGHSEDYNHSTYTDLVLSGLLGIRPQPDDTVRIAPLVPASWSHFAVENVAYHGHNLSVVWDRDGTTYGRGAGLRVWIDGVQRLQRATLGDVTLAVPAAVVPAQPEVIDDAANVSETGYPAANASYTWHGDTATNAIDGQDFHLDIPSTRWTTYGSPNRTDWLAVDLGAATVVDDVRLDFYDDGGGVRVPDSYALQYQDTAGTWRDIPGQTRTPTAPAARRINRILISPPITTDRLRVVASRTDGGATGLTALQLIRRPDPGVSVAFTESSLPIDAGRTVTVHTRVTAPVAADVRTSLELPRGWTARAVATRRFGPAATTTWQVTVPAGADPAAGLPIRAITRSSTGVNSALLPTRYQFDPADYPTIAWDDDFTTDRLAAYRVDHPAAEPSPRLTAGTGLLTAAADARAFAVLAAPVTAAPAGTAIIVEPSRFAGSSPEDSLFLGLSAGDSSNALAWYNNHFASSGADVRVNGTAYPDATGGCCAAVRWTPGDRFAVVSRAGKLTTWLEHDAQWTLIHTAPTGTVVPAGWSPAVGLRLDAGSIALDRVTVRTR
;
A
#
# COMPACT_ATOMS: atom_id res chain seq x y z
N MET A 1 -50.74 -38.76 -3.66
CA MET A 1 -50.17 -39.16 -4.98
C MET A 1 -48.67 -38.97 -4.91
N ALA A 2 -47.91 -39.95 -5.38
CA ALA A 2 -46.50 -40.19 -5.05
C ALA A 2 -45.55 -39.05 -5.49
N PHE A 3 -44.68 -38.63 -4.57
CA PHE A 3 -43.50 -37.81 -4.86
C PHE A 3 -42.38 -38.74 -5.36
N ALA A 4 -41.95 -38.56 -6.60
CA ALA A 4 -40.79 -39.24 -7.17
C ALA A 4 -39.51 -38.49 -6.75
N GLN A 5 -38.62 -39.19 -6.05
CA GLN A 5 -37.22 -38.81 -5.88
C GLN A 5 -36.55 -38.79 -7.26
N VAL A 6 -36.14 -37.62 -7.72
CA VAL A 6 -35.15 -37.50 -8.80
C VAL A 6 -33.81 -37.26 -8.13
N GLY A 7 -32.92 -38.25 -8.22
CA GLY A 7 -31.55 -38.16 -7.75
C GLY A 7 -30.81 -37.03 -8.44
N ILE A 8 -30.30 -36.09 -7.65
CA ILE A 8 -29.39 -35.05 -8.10
C ILE A 8 -28.01 -35.71 -8.26
N LEU A 9 -27.57 -35.93 -9.50
CA LEU A 9 -26.16 -36.15 -9.76
C LEU A 9 -25.41 -34.84 -9.45
N ALA A 10 -24.60 -34.86 -8.39
CA ALA A 10 -23.64 -33.80 -8.12
C ALA A 10 -22.58 -33.81 -9.24
N ILE A 11 -22.52 -32.73 -10.01
CA ILE A 11 -21.40 -32.48 -10.93
C ILE A 11 -20.23 -32.00 -10.05
N THR A 12 -19.44 -32.92 -9.52
CA THR A 12 -18.13 -32.61 -8.92
C THR A 12 -17.06 -32.81 -9.99
N ALA A 13 -16.99 -31.89 -10.94
CA ALA A 13 -15.77 -31.73 -11.73
C ALA A 13 -14.72 -31.11 -10.81
N VAL A 14 -13.65 -31.84 -10.51
CA VAL A 14 -12.51 -31.30 -9.77
C VAL A 14 -11.85 -30.26 -10.66
N MET A 15 -12.02 -28.98 -10.30
CA MET A 15 -11.35 -27.89 -11.00
C MET A 15 -9.83 -27.99 -10.81
N ALA A 16 -9.08 -27.79 -11.88
CA ALA A 16 -7.62 -27.73 -11.80
C ALA A 16 -7.20 -26.53 -10.93
N ALA A 17 -6.35 -26.78 -9.94
CA ALA A 17 -5.82 -25.76 -9.05
C ALA A 17 -5.01 -24.72 -9.84
N VAL A 18 -5.10 -23.45 -9.45
CA VAL A 18 -4.34 -22.37 -10.09
C VAL A 18 -2.84 -22.59 -9.81
N PRO A 19 -1.94 -22.54 -10.79
CA PRO A 19 -0.50 -22.56 -10.52
C PRO A 19 -0.10 -21.46 -9.54
N VAL A 20 0.93 -21.70 -8.72
CA VAL A 20 1.44 -20.66 -7.80
C VAL A 20 2.10 -19.53 -8.59
N TYR A 21 2.94 -19.90 -9.57
CA TYR A 21 3.67 -18.99 -10.45
C TYR A 21 3.28 -19.18 -11.93
N PRO A 22 3.53 -18.19 -12.80
CA PRO A 22 3.31 -18.34 -14.24
C PRO A 22 4.20 -19.43 -14.86
N PRO A 23 3.76 -20.07 -15.95
CA PRO A 23 4.63 -20.97 -16.71
C PRO A 23 5.74 -20.18 -17.41
N VAL A 24 6.98 -20.69 -17.34
CA VAL A 24 8.13 -20.07 -18.02
C VAL A 24 8.12 -20.36 -19.53
N GLY A 25 7.65 -21.55 -19.95
CA GLY A 25 7.69 -21.99 -21.35
C GLY A 25 9.06 -22.55 -21.74
N PRO A 26 9.36 -22.70 -23.05
CA PRO A 26 10.66 -23.19 -23.52
C PRO A 26 11.79 -22.21 -23.19
N THR A 27 12.82 -22.68 -22.51
CA THR A 27 13.96 -21.87 -22.05
C THR A 27 15.28 -22.32 -22.66
N THR A 28 16.33 -21.56 -22.38
CA THR A 28 17.69 -22.10 -22.40
C THR A 28 18.05 -22.72 -21.04
N ALA A 29 19.25 -23.31 -20.94
CA ALA A 29 19.89 -23.71 -19.70
C ALA A 29 21.40 -23.44 -19.84
N ILE A 30 21.79 -22.17 -19.73
CA ILE A 30 23.18 -21.70 -19.93
C ILE A 30 23.81 -21.40 -18.57
N LEU A 31 23.07 -20.78 -17.67
CA LEU A 31 23.50 -20.37 -16.34
C LEU A 31 23.09 -21.36 -15.25
N ASP A 32 23.88 -21.42 -14.18
CA ASP A 32 23.51 -22.13 -12.94
C ASP A 32 22.66 -21.20 -12.07
N HIS A 33 21.35 -21.27 -12.28
CA HIS A 33 20.38 -20.43 -11.57
C HIS A 33 20.44 -20.65 -10.05
N ALA A 34 20.63 -21.88 -9.59
CA ALA A 34 20.69 -22.21 -8.17
C ALA A 34 21.91 -21.55 -7.51
N ALA A 35 23.07 -21.55 -8.19
CA ALA A 35 24.25 -20.85 -7.70
C ALA A 35 24.07 -19.32 -7.66
N LEU A 36 23.37 -18.75 -8.63
CA LEU A 36 23.13 -17.30 -8.73
C LEU A 36 22.11 -16.79 -7.69
N LEU A 37 21.06 -17.58 -7.42
CA LEU A 37 20.07 -17.26 -6.38
C LEU A 37 20.58 -17.51 -4.97
N GLY A 38 21.53 -18.43 -4.79
CA GLY A 38 22.09 -18.76 -3.48
C GLY A 38 21.00 -19.19 -2.50
N SER A 39 20.80 -18.39 -1.44
CA SER A 39 19.87 -18.69 -0.33
C SER A 39 18.68 -17.74 -0.23
N VAL A 40 18.28 -17.09 -1.33
CA VAL A 40 17.07 -16.25 -1.33
C VAL A 40 15.83 -17.08 -0.94
N PRO A 41 14.89 -16.49 -0.17
CA PRO A 41 13.61 -17.13 0.15
C PRO A 41 12.77 -17.40 -1.10
N GLU A 42 12.16 -18.57 -1.19
CA GLU A 42 11.24 -18.96 -2.28
C GLU A 42 11.90 -18.83 -3.68
N PRO A 43 13.00 -19.57 -3.94
CA PRO A 43 13.73 -19.50 -5.21
C PRO A 43 12.84 -19.77 -6.44
N GLU A 44 11.75 -20.53 -6.29
CA GLU A 44 10.78 -20.80 -7.33
C GLU A 44 10.09 -19.54 -7.87
N TRP A 45 9.90 -18.50 -7.05
CA TRP A 45 9.36 -17.23 -7.50
C TRP A 45 10.32 -16.55 -8.48
N TYR A 46 11.62 -16.55 -8.18
CA TYR A 46 12.64 -15.94 -9.04
C TYR A 46 12.79 -16.72 -10.35
N GLU A 47 12.87 -18.05 -10.28
CA GLU A 47 12.89 -18.93 -11.45
C GLU A 47 11.72 -18.68 -12.41
N ALA A 48 10.55 -18.36 -11.87
CA ALA A 48 9.37 -18.10 -12.68
C ALA A 48 9.30 -16.68 -13.26
N ASN A 49 9.97 -15.70 -12.62
CA ASN A 49 9.71 -14.28 -12.89
C ASN A 49 10.88 -13.50 -13.45
N ILE A 50 12.12 -13.73 -13.00
CA ILE A 50 13.23 -12.82 -13.28
C ILE A 50 14.12 -13.33 -14.42
N PRO A 51 14.79 -12.43 -15.16
CA PRO A 51 15.92 -12.82 -15.99
C PRO A 51 17.13 -13.18 -15.13
N PHE A 52 17.94 -14.14 -15.59
CA PHE A 52 19.18 -14.53 -14.93
C PHE A 52 20.37 -13.89 -15.62
N VAL A 53 21.23 -13.21 -14.86
CA VAL A 53 22.39 -12.47 -15.36
C VAL A 53 23.68 -13.01 -14.77
N ASP A 54 24.69 -13.14 -15.64
CA ASP A 54 26.08 -13.35 -15.27
C ASP A 54 26.98 -12.34 -16.01
N VAL A 55 27.82 -11.64 -15.25
CA VAL A 55 28.76 -10.62 -15.74
C VAL A 55 30.09 -10.72 -14.99
N PRO A 56 31.22 -10.32 -15.59
CA PRO A 56 32.53 -10.36 -14.94
C PRO A 56 32.65 -9.47 -13.69
N ASP A 57 31.86 -8.40 -13.59
CA ASP A 57 31.80 -7.54 -12.42
C ASP A 57 30.84 -8.13 -11.38
N THR A 58 31.39 -8.82 -10.38
CA THR A 58 30.59 -9.47 -9.34
C THR A 58 29.86 -8.48 -8.45
N THR A 59 30.35 -7.25 -8.28
CA THR A 59 29.62 -6.23 -7.52
C THR A 59 28.31 -5.88 -8.22
N ILE A 60 28.34 -5.71 -9.55
CA ILE A 60 27.13 -5.49 -10.36
C ILE A 60 26.20 -6.70 -10.27
N ARG A 61 26.73 -7.91 -10.46
CA ARG A 61 25.94 -9.14 -10.41
C ARG A 61 25.27 -9.36 -9.05
N ASP A 62 26.01 -9.21 -7.96
CA ASP A 62 25.48 -9.49 -6.63
C ASP A 62 24.42 -8.45 -6.23
N THR A 63 24.59 -7.19 -6.64
CA THR A 63 23.56 -6.16 -6.49
C THR A 63 22.32 -6.46 -7.34
N TYR A 64 22.47 -7.03 -8.54
CA TYR A 64 21.34 -7.40 -9.41
C TYR A 64 20.37 -8.38 -8.72
N TYR A 65 20.90 -9.46 -8.13
CA TYR A 65 20.06 -10.43 -7.41
C TYR A 65 19.53 -9.88 -6.09
N TYR A 66 20.31 -9.07 -5.38
CA TYR A 66 19.84 -8.35 -4.20
C TYR A 66 18.64 -7.44 -4.53
N ARG A 67 18.69 -6.69 -5.63
CA ARG A 67 17.61 -5.78 -6.03
C ARG A 67 16.35 -6.49 -6.51
N TRP A 68 16.45 -7.69 -7.07
CA TRP A 68 15.28 -8.55 -7.25
C TRP A 68 14.68 -9.03 -5.94
N ARG A 69 15.51 -9.28 -4.91
CA ARG A 69 15.03 -9.59 -3.56
C ARG A 69 14.24 -8.44 -2.99
N THR A 70 14.81 -7.22 -2.97
CA THR A 70 14.10 -6.04 -2.43
C THR A 70 12.82 -5.73 -3.19
N PHE A 71 12.81 -5.89 -4.52
CA PHE A 71 11.59 -5.69 -5.32
C PHE A 71 10.50 -6.69 -4.95
N LYS A 72 10.85 -7.95 -4.71
CA LYS A 72 9.90 -8.98 -4.24
C LYS A 72 9.35 -8.64 -2.86
N GLU A 73 10.20 -8.18 -1.94
CA GLU A 73 9.82 -7.78 -0.58
C GLU A 73 8.83 -6.61 -0.59
N ALA A 74 8.94 -5.72 -1.59
CA ALA A 74 8.02 -4.61 -1.82
C ALA A 74 6.67 -5.00 -2.48
N LEU A 75 6.49 -6.26 -2.90
CA LEU A 75 5.20 -6.71 -3.44
C LEU A 75 4.20 -6.95 -2.31
N LYS A 76 3.08 -6.24 -2.38
CA LYS A 76 2.04 -6.30 -1.35
C LYS A 76 0.67 -6.56 -1.98
N TYR A 77 -0.01 -7.61 -1.55
CA TYR A 77 -1.38 -7.88 -1.97
C TYR A 77 -2.38 -7.14 -1.06
N THR A 78 -3.18 -6.26 -1.65
CA THR A 78 -4.02 -5.29 -0.92
C THR A 78 -5.51 -5.65 -0.88
N GLY A 79 -5.86 -6.81 -1.43
CA GLY A 79 -7.23 -7.31 -1.47
C GLY A 79 -7.85 -7.21 -2.88
N PRO A 80 -9.09 -7.68 -3.05
CA PRO A 80 -9.73 -7.83 -4.36
C PRO A 80 -10.07 -6.52 -5.08
N GLN A 81 -9.99 -5.37 -4.39
CA GLN A 81 -10.25 -4.07 -5.01
C GLN A 81 -9.07 -3.59 -5.85
N ASP A 82 -7.87 -3.64 -5.29
CA ASP A 82 -6.66 -3.06 -5.88
C ASP A 82 -5.62 -4.11 -6.27
N GLY A 83 -5.76 -5.37 -5.83
CA GLY A 83 -4.83 -6.45 -6.14
C GLY A 83 -3.44 -6.20 -5.56
N TRP A 84 -2.41 -6.44 -6.36
CA TRP A 84 -1.02 -6.18 -5.98
C TRP A 84 -0.63 -4.72 -6.15
N ILE A 85 0.11 -4.20 -5.17
CA ILE A 85 0.88 -2.95 -5.28
C ILE A 85 2.37 -3.23 -5.10
N VAL A 86 3.17 -2.25 -5.51
CA VAL A 86 4.60 -2.16 -5.19
C VAL A 86 4.78 -1.03 -4.20
N SER A 87 5.22 -1.35 -2.97
CA SER A 87 5.49 -0.34 -1.95
C SER A 87 6.88 0.28 -2.12
N GLU A 88 7.03 1.51 -1.64
CA GLU A 88 8.31 2.22 -1.63
C GLU A 88 9.08 1.89 -0.35
N PHE A 89 8.41 2.03 0.79
CA PHE A 89 8.82 1.50 2.09
C PHE A 89 8.15 0.14 2.32
N LEU A 90 8.81 -0.76 3.07
CA LEU A 90 8.25 -2.07 3.44
C LEU A 90 7.13 -1.98 4.50
N GLY A 91 6.72 -0.77 4.89
CA GLY A 91 5.60 -0.51 5.78
C GLY A 91 4.91 0.81 5.40
N PRO A 92 3.63 0.99 5.74
CA PRO A 92 2.92 2.23 5.44
C PRO A 92 3.50 3.39 6.26
N VAL A 93 3.57 4.56 5.63
CA VAL A 93 3.99 5.83 6.25
C VAL A 93 2.82 6.82 6.26
N GLY A 94 2.89 7.83 7.13
CA GLY A 94 1.75 8.73 7.39
C GLY A 94 1.25 9.56 6.19
N TYR A 95 2.05 9.64 5.12
CA TYR A 95 1.74 10.37 3.89
C TYR A 95 1.53 9.44 2.68
N SER A 96 1.37 8.14 2.92
CA SER A 96 1.05 7.17 1.87
C SER A 96 -0.43 7.20 1.47
N ALA A 97 -0.70 6.89 0.21
CA ALA A 97 -2.01 6.58 -0.31
C ALA A 97 -2.56 5.29 0.35
N PRO A 98 -3.87 4.99 0.23
CA PRO A 98 -4.48 3.81 0.84
C PRO A 98 -3.69 2.53 0.58
N SER A 99 -3.58 1.68 1.60
CA SER A 99 -2.81 0.42 1.60
C SER A 99 -1.27 0.56 1.58
N GLY A 100 -0.74 1.79 1.60
CA GLY A 100 0.70 2.07 1.71
C GLY A 100 1.39 2.43 0.39
N GLY A 101 0.64 2.78 -0.66
CA GLY A 101 1.21 3.21 -1.95
C GLY A 101 1.79 4.62 -1.90
N ILE A 102 2.90 4.87 -2.60
CA ILE A 102 3.50 6.20 -2.79
C ILE A 102 3.87 6.35 -4.27
N ASP A 103 3.46 7.45 -4.92
CA ASP A 103 3.62 7.66 -6.36
C ASP A 103 4.99 8.24 -6.75
N ALA A 104 5.78 8.73 -5.78
CA ALA A 104 7.12 9.32 -5.98
C ALA A 104 8.02 8.46 -6.87
N ALA A 105 8.15 7.16 -6.53
CA ALA A 105 8.92 6.20 -7.33
C ALA A 105 8.05 5.26 -8.20
N ALA A 106 6.75 5.51 -8.39
CA ALA A 106 5.89 4.62 -9.18
C ALA A 106 6.41 4.43 -10.62
N GLY A 107 6.99 5.48 -11.22
CA GLY A 107 7.65 5.40 -12.52
C GLY A 107 8.89 4.48 -12.49
N HIS A 108 9.67 4.53 -11.42
CA HIS A 108 10.79 3.62 -11.20
C HIS A 108 10.32 2.18 -11.02
N HIS A 109 9.29 1.93 -10.23
CA HIS A 109 8.74 0.59 -9.99
C HIS A 109 8.27 -0.08 -11.28
N LEU A 110 7.61 0.69 -12.15
CA LEU A 110 7.16 0.20 -13.46
C LEU A 110 8.34 -0.12 -14.39
N TYR A 111 9.40 0.70 -14.39
CA TYR A 111 10.61 0.43 -15.17
C TYR A 111 11.43 -0.75 -14.62
N GLU A 112 11.50 -0.92 -13.31
CA GLU A 112 12.22 -2.04 -12.66
C GLU A 112 11.45 -3.35 -12.85
N GLY A 113 10.15 -3.36 -12.55
CA GLY A 113 9.33 -4.56 -12.56
C GLY A 113 8.81 -4.98 -13.94
N ARG A 114 8.98 -4.17 -15.01
CA ARG A 114 8.51 -4.54 -16.37
C ARG A 114 9.13 -5.84 -16.90
N TRP A 115 10.23 -6.28 -16.30
CA TRP A 115 10.94 -7.51 -16.65
C TRP A 115 10.37 -8.76 -15.96
N LEU A 116 9.43 -8.59 -15.02
CA LEU A 116 8.73 -9.71 -14.38
C LEU A 116 7.81 -10.41 -15.38
N ARG A 117 7.86 -11.74 -15.38
CA ARG A 117 6.99 -12.58 -16.20
C ARG A 117 5.53 -12.53 -15.75
N ASP A 118 5.29 -12.55 -14.44
CA ASP A 118 3.94 -12.40 -13.91
C ASP A 118 3.48 -10.95 -14.04
N ARG A 119 2.52 -10.74 -14.94
CA ARG A 119 2.06 -9.39 -15.28
C ARG A 119 1.11 -8.83 -14.22
N ARG A 120 0.51 -9.68 -13.38
CA ARG A 120 -0.50 -9.26 -12.38
C ARG A 120 0.04 -8.19 -11.45
N TYR A 121 1.27 -8.34 -10.98
CA TYR A 121 1.91 -7.39 -10.06
C TYR A 121 1.87 -5.94 -10.55
N LEU A 122 2.15 -5.72 -11.84
CA LEU A 122 2.18 -4.38 -12.42
C LEU A 122 0.92 -4.01 -13.20
N ASP A 123 0.07 -4.98 -13.58
CA ASP A 123 -1.25 -4.69 -14.12
C ASP A 123 -2.13 -4.08 -13.01
N ASP A 124 -2.17 -4.74 -11.84
CA ASP A 124 -2.89 -4.29 -10.65
C ASP A 124 -2.33 -2.95 -10.15
N TYR A 125 -1.00 -2.82 -10.05
CA TYR A 125 -0.37 -1.57 -9.58
C TYR A 125 -0.62 -0.37 -10.52
N LEU A 126 -0.69 -0.60 -11.84
CA LEU A 126 -1.07 0.47 -12.75
C LEU A 126 -2.55 0.84 -12.58
N ASP A 127 -3.44 -0.15 -12.43
CA ASP A 127 -4.86 0.09 -12.18
C ASP A 127 -5.12 0.80 -10.85
N TYR A 128 -4.33 0.50 -9.82
CA TYR A 128 -4.34 1.19 -8.52
C TYR A 128 -4.14 2.70 -8.68
N TRP A 129 -3.14 3.13 -9.45
CA TRP A 129 -2.85 4.56 -9.68
C TRP A 129 -3.78 5.23 -10.70
N LEU A 130 -4.36 4.49 -11.63
CA LEU A 130 -5.20 5.07 -12.70
C LEU A 130 -6.70 5.08 -12.37
N THR A 131 -7.17 4.11 -11.59
CA THR A 131 -8.60 3.85 -11.37
C THR A 131 -8.96 3.31 -9.99
N GLY A 132 -7.99 2.76 -9.25
CA GLY A 132 -8.17 2.17 -7.93
C GLY A 132 -8.00 3.19 -6.80
N SER A 133 -7.69 2.70 -5.61
CA SER A 133 -7.61 3.54 -4.41
C SER A 133 -6.49 4.61 -4.49
N GLY A 134 -5.42 4.36 -5.24
CA GLY A 134 -4.35 5.32 -5.53
C GLY A 134 -4.75 6.45 -6.48
N ALA A 135 -5.88 6.33 -7.18
CA ALA A 135 -6.48 7.42 -7.97
C ALA A 135 -7.54 8.20 -7.18
N GLY A 136 -7.76 7.83 -5.91
CA GLY A 136 -8.79 8.41 -5.05
C GLY A 136 -8.46 9.81 -4.55
N PRO A 137 -9.46 10.53 -4.01
CA PRO A 137 -9.26 11.87 -3.46
C PRO A 137 -8.37 11.84 -2.21
N LYS A 138 -7.60 12.92 -2.02
CA LYS A 138 -6.80 13.19 -0.81
C LYS A 138 -6.99 14.63 -0.32
N PRO A 139 -6.72 14.93 0.97
CA PRO A 139 -6.63 16.30 1.44
C PRO A 139 -5.52 17.09 0.71
N ALA A 140 -5.83 18.32 0.32
CA ALA A 140 -4.83 19.28 -0.16
C ALA A 140 -4.32 20.11 1.03
N THR A 141 -3.20 19.69 1.60
CA THR A 141 -2.56 20.33 2.76
C THR A 141 -1.04 20.37 2.56
N ASP A 142 -0.34 21.25 3.28
CA ASP A 142 1.11 21.36 3.23
C ASP A 142 1.82 20.01 3.45
N ALA A 143 1.29 19.15 4.32
CA ALA A 143 1.86 17.83 4.59
C ALA A 143 1.60 16.77 3.50
N LEU A 144 0.62 17.00 2.61
CA LEU A 144 0.16 16.01 1.63
C LEU A 144 0.06 16.60 0.22
N ASN A 145 0.84 17.60 -0.13
CA ASN A 145 0.73 18.37 -1.38
C ASN A 145 -0.57 19.15 -1.50
N ASP A 146 -0.49 20.46 -1.22
CA ASP A 146 -1.55 21.44 -1.34
C ASP A 146 -1.95 21.76 -2.79
N ASN A 147 -1.13 21.38 -3.77
CA ASN A 147 -1.36 21.62 -5.20
C ASN A 147 -2.18 20.52 -5.87
N ALA A 148 -2.43 19.40 -5.18
CA ALA A 148 -3.13 18.24 -5.73
C ALA A 148 -4.26 17.75 -4.81
N THR A 149 -5.29 17.14 -5.38
CA THR A 149 -6.48 16.67 -4.64
C THR A 149 -6.73 15.18 -4.76
N ASP A 150 -5.81 14.45 -5.40
CA ASP A 150 -5.83 13.00 -5.52
C ASP A 150 -4.42 12.41 -5.31
N TRP A 151 -4.37 11.13 -4.93
CA TRP A 151 -3.13 10.45 -4.55
C TRP A 151 -2.16 10.20 -5.72
N ALA A 152 -2.64 10.13 -6.97
CA ALA A 152 -1.81 9.86 -8.15
C ALA A 152 -1.08 11.10 -8.69
N HIS A 153 -1.35 12.27 -8.09
CA HIS A 153 -0.67 13.54 -8.36
C HIS A 153 -0.03 14.12 -7.09
N GLN A 154 0.23 13.29 -6.07
CA GLN A 154 0.92 13.77 -4.88
C GLN A 154 2.38 14.08 -5.19
N TYR A 155 3.06 13.21 -5.94
CA TYR A 155 4.42 13.43 -6.42
C TYR A 155 4.49 13.34 -7.95
N SER A 156 5.41 14.07 -8.55
CA SER A 156 5.60 14.06 -10.01
C SER A 156 5.88 12.66 -10.55
N PHE A 157 5.00 12.14 -11.42
CA PHE A 157 5.01 10.75 -11.89
C PHE A 157 4.86 10.66 -13.43
N TRP A 158 5.84 10.07 -14.14
CA TRP A 158 5.82 9.82 -15.60
C TRP A 158 5.01 8.56 -15.98
N ALA A 159 3.75 8.53 -15.58
CA ALA A 159 2.91 7.33 -15.58
C ALA A 159 2.74 6.69 -16.96
N VAL A 160 2.53 7.51 -17.99
CA VAL A 160 2.19 7.02 -19.33
C VAL A 160 3.42 6.49 -20.05
N ASP A 161 4.56 7.18 -19.92
CA ASP A 161 5.85 6.70 -20.42
C ASP A 161 6.23 5.35 -19.78
N ALA A 162 6.14 5.25 -18.45
CA ALA A 162 6.45 4.01 -17.75
C ALA A 162 5.51 2.86 -18.13
N ALA A 163 4.21 3.14 -18.32
CA ALA A 163 3.26 2.16 -18.81
C ALA A 163 3.61 1.66 -20.22
N VAL A 164 3.96 2.57 -21.15
CA VAL A 164 4.40 2.22 -22.51
C VAL A 164 5.73 1.46 -22.51
N ALA A 165 6.66 1.85 -21.65
CA ALA A 165 7.94 1.19 -21.46
C ALA A 165 7.75 -0.27 -21.01
N ARG A 166 6.73 -0.53 -20.19
CA ARG A 166 6.31 -1.88 -19.80
C ARG A 166 5.64 -2.64 -20.95
N ALA A 167 4.67 -2.05 -21.65
CA ALA A 167 4.02 -2.71 -22.79
C ALA A 167 5.00 -3.06 -23.92
N SER A 168 6.09 -2.29 -24.06
CA SER A 168 7.18 -2.59 -25.00
C SER A 168 7.97 -3.85 -24.63
N VAL A 169 7.96 -4.26 -23.34
CA VAL A 169 8.57 -5.52 -22.88
C VAL A 169 7.56 -6.66 -22.90
N THR A 170 6.32 -6.43 -22.47
CA THR A 170 5.31 -7.50 -22.34
C THR A 170 4.61 -7.83 -23.66
N GLY A 171 4.55 -6.88 -24.59
CA GLY A 171 3.74 -6.95 -25.81
C GLY A 171 2.23 -6.73 -25.57
N ASP A 172 1.79 -6.48 -24.32
CA ASP A 172 0.38 -6.27 -24.00
C ASP A 172 -0.07 -4.83 -24.25
N TRP A 173 -0.13 -4.45 -25.52
CA TRP A 173 -0.62 -3.14 -25.94
C TRP A 173 -2.11 -2.94 -25.68
N ARG A 174 -2.89 -4.04 -25.69
CA ARG A 174 -4.35 -3.98 -25.51
C ARG A 174 -4.70 -3.50 -24.11
N PHE A 175 -3.98 -3.98 -23.09
CA PHE A 175 -4.13 -3.52 -21.72
C PHE A 175 -4.07 -1.99 -21.60
N LEU A 176 -3.13 -1.33 -22.29
CA LEU A 176 -3.00 0.13 -22.29
C LEU A 176 -4.07 0.82 -23.14
N THR A 177 -4.39 0.31 -24.34
CA THR A 177 -5.43 0.94 -25.17
C THR A 177 -6.80 0.91 -24.51
N ASP A 178 -7.11 -0.15 -23.75
CA ASP A 178 -8.33 -0.26 -22.96
C ASP A 178 -8.37 0.79 -21.81
N ARG A 179 -7.20 1.29 -21.38
CA ARG A 179 -7.00 2.28 -20.31
C ARG A 179 -6.63 3.68 -20.81
N LEU A 180 -6.65 3.90 -22.13
CA LEU A 180 -6.27 5.17 -22.73
C LEU A 180 -7.00 6.38 -22.12
N PRO A 181 -8.31 6.32 -21.79
CA PRO A 181 -8.98 7.41 -21.10
C PRO A 181 -8.42 7.70 -19.70
N ALA A 182 -7.98 6.68 -18.95
CA ALA A 182 -7.41 6.87 -17.62
C ALA A 182 -5.98 7.42 -17.69
N LEU A 183 -5.16 6.91 -18.61
CA LEU A 183 -3.83 7.45 -18.92
C LEU A 183 -3.91 8.92 -19.36
N SER A 184 -4.88 9.26 -20.21
CA SER A 184 -5.11 10.66 -20.59
C SER A 184 -5.53 11.52 -19.41
N ARG A 185 -6.35 11.02 -18.47
CA ARG A 185 -6.72 11.80 -17.27
C ARG A 185 -5.51 12.10 -16.40
N GLN A 186 -4.57 11.16 -16.25
CA GLN A 186 -3.34 11.40 -15.49
C GLN A 186 -2.51 12.54 -16.11
N TYR A 187 -2.29 12.53 -17.42
CA TYR A 187 -1.56 13.62 -18.09
C TYR A 187 -2.28 14.98 -17.99
N GLU A 188 -3.60 14.99 -18.19
CA GLU A 188 -4.39 16.24 -18.13
C GLU A 188 -4.52 16.76 -16.69
N GLY A 189 -4.40 15.89 -15.67
CA GLY A 189 -4.40 16.28 -14.25
C GLY A 189 -3.23 17.22 -13.93
N TRP A 190 -2.00 16.83 -14.29
CA TRP A 190 -0.84 17.71 -14.17
C TRP A 190 -0.99 19.01 -14.96
N LYS A 191 -1.61 18.95 -16.12
CA LYS A 191 -1.82 20.16 -16.95
C LYS A 191 -2.81 21.12 -16.29
N ALA A 192 -3.81 20.61 -15.57
CA ALA A 192 -4.80 21.43 -14.90
C ALA A 192 -4.24 22.19 -13.70
N THR A 193 -3.30 21.59 -12.95
CA THR A 193 -2.77 22.13 -11.70
C THR A 193 -1.40 22.79 -11.85
N ASN A 194 -0.51 22.23 -12.67
CA ASN A 194 0.91 22.55 -12.70
C ASN A 194 1.40 23.21 -14.00
N PHE A 195 0.54 23.52 -14.97
CA PHE A 195 0.98 24.10 -16.26
C PHE A 195 0.84 25.63 -16.33
N ASP A 196 1.94 26.35 -16.55
CA ASP A 196 1.95 27.78 -16.86
C ASP A 196 1.81 27.98 -18.37
N THR A 197 0.62 28.39 -18.81
CA THR A 197 0.31 28.65 -20.22
C THR A 197 1.10 29.81 -20.83
N ALA A 198 1.55 30.79 -20.03
CA ALA A 198 2.31 31.94 -20.53
C ALA A 198 3.74 31.54 -20.90
N ARG A 199 4.32 30.59 -20.17
CA ARG A 199 5.68 30.06 -20.44
C ARG A 199 5.67 28.76 -21.24
N GLY A 200 4.55 28.05 -21.28
CA GLY A 200 4.43 26.74 -21.93
C GLY A 200 5.19 25.64 -21.19
N LEU A 201 5.29 25.74 -19.86
CA LEU A 201 6.05 24.83 -19.00
C LEU A 201 5.23 24.40 -17.79
N TYR A 202 5.54 23.22 -17.29
CA TYR A 202 5.07 22.74 -16.00
C TYR A 202 5.95 23.29 -14.88
N TRP A 203 5.35 23.64 -13.75
CA TRP A 203 6.03 24.05 -12.53
C TRP A 203 5.81 23.03 -11.42
N GLN A 204 6.73 22.95 -10.47
CA GLN A 204 6.61 22.10 -9.30
C GLN A 204 7.41 22.65 -8.13
N THR A 205 6.97 22.34 -6.90
CA THR A 205 7.74 22.55 -5.67
C THR A 205 8.67 21.35 -5.45
N PRO A 206 9.97 21.52 -5.15
CA PRO A 206 10.92 20.41 -5.06
C PRO A 206 10.48 19.23 -4.16
N VAL A 207 9.84 19.47 -3.01
CA VAL A 207 9.29 18.39 -2.16
C VAL A 207 8.26 17.51 -2.89
N TRP A 208 7.48 18.08 -3.80
CA TRP A 208 6.49 17.38 -4.63
C TRP A 208 7.09 16.73 -5.89
N ASP A 209 8.39 16.90 -6.13
CA ASP A 209 9.19 16.00 -6.98
C ASP A 209 9.81 14.84 -6.17
N ALA A 210 9.48 14.72 -4.88
CA ALA A 210 10.16 13.89 -3.88
C ALA A 210 11.63 14.29 -3.70
N MET A 211 11.92 15.59 -3.77
CA MET A 211 13.28 16.17 -3.70
C MET A 211 13.28 17.43 -2.83
N GLU A 212 12.95 17.32 -1.54
CA GLU A 212 12.94 18.47 -0.61
C GLU A 212 14.36 19.02 -0.33
N PHE A 213 14.46 20.27 0.13
CA PHE A 213 15.73 20.93 0.45
C PHE A 213 16.77 20.87 -0.69
N THR A 214 16.37 21.23 -1.91
CA THR A 214 17.31 21.36 -3.03
C THR A 214 18.08 22.68 -2.96
N ALA A 215 19.12 22.84 -3.79
CA ALA A 215 19.80 24.13 -3.93
C ALA A 215 18.82 25.23 -4.38
N GLY A 216 17.80 24.89 -5.18
CA GLY A 216 16.68 25.78 -5.49
C GLY A 216 15.79 26.11 -4.29
N SER A 217 15.51 25.14 -3.40
CA SER A 217 14.68 25.35 -2.21
C SER A 217 15.35 26.27 -1.19
N TYR A 218 16.66 26.11 -0.96
CA TYR A 218 17.43 26.95 -0.03
C TYR A 218 17.54 28.43 -0.45
N GLN A 219 17.15 28.75 -1.69
CA GLN A 219 17.06 30.12 -2.19
C GLN A 219 15.67 30.75 -1.95
N SER A 220 14.84 30.11 -1.15
CA SER A 220 13.53 30.61 -0.71
C SER A 220 13.45 30.73 0.83
N ASP A 221 12.41 31.41 1.32
CA ASP A 221 12.22 31.65 2.76
C ASP A 221 11.76 30.38 3.53
N ASP A 222 11.23 29.37 2.84
CA ASP A 222 10.87 28.05 3.38
C ASP A 222 11.58 26.95 2.58
N PRO A 223 12.76 26.48 3.01
CA PRO A 223 13.51 25.48 2.26
C PRO A 223 12.84 24.10 2.12
N TYR A 224 11.76 23.81 2.85
CA TYR A 224 11.03 22.55 2.71
C TYR A 224 9.90 22.68 1.67
N HIS A 225 8.98 23.64 1.84
CA HIS A 225 7.86 23.86 0.91
C HIS A 225 8.10 24.93 -0.16
N GLY A 226 9.31 25.48 -0.24
CA GLY A 226 9.66 26.54 -1.17
C GLY A 226 10.57 26.08 -2.31
N GLY A 227 10.93 27.03 -3.17
CA GLY A 227 11.62 26.75 -4.44
C GLY A 227 10.66 26.44 -5.59
N ASP A 228 9.44 26.98 -5.56
CA ASP A 228 8.50 26.87 -6.67
C ASP A 228 9.08 27.34 -8.01
N GLY A 229 9.06 26.45 -9.00
CA GLY A 229 9.57 26.83 -10.32
C GLY A 229 9.42 25.80 -11.42
N PHE A 230 9.89 26.19 -12.60
CA PHE A 230 10.00 25.35 -13.77
C PHE A 230 11.27 24.50 -13.63
N ARG A 231 11.08 23.20 -13.44
CA ARG A 231 12.14 22.25 -13.15
C ARG A 231 12.32 21.26 -14.31
N PRO A 232 13.56 20.82 -14.63
CA PRO A 232 13.79 19.78 -15.63
C PRO A 232 13.06 18.45 -15.37
N THR A 233 12.66 18.18 -14.12
CA THR A 233 11.87 17.01 -13.67
C THR A 233 10.53 16.89 -14.41
N ILE A 234 9.47 17.53 -13.88
CA ILE A 234 8.11 17.39 -14.37
C ILE A 234 7.96 17.74 -15.86
N ASN A 235 8.78 18.65 -16.38
CA ASN A 235 8.78 18.98 -17.81
C ASN A 235 9.29 17.83 -18.69
N ALA A 236 10.32 17.11 -18.25
CA ALA A 236 10.80 15.93 -18.98
C ALA A 236 9.82 14.76 -18.83
N TYR A 237 9.23 14.58 -17.64
CA TYR A 237 8.20 13.56 -17.39
C TYR A 237 6.98 13.74 -18.30
N GLN A 238 6.41 14.96 -18.33
CA GLN A 238 5.25 15.28 -19.17
C GLN A 238 5.58 15.24 -20.67
N TYR A 239 6.83 15.53 -21.07
CA TYR A 239 7.29 15.30 -22.44
C TYR A 239 7.25 13.81 -22.81
N GLY A 240 7.76 12.94 -21.92
CA GLY A 240 7.69 11.48 -22.07
C GLY A 240 6.24 11.00 -22.19
N ASP A 241 5.39 11.41 -21.26
CA ASP A 241 3.98 11.03 -21.24
C ASP A 241 3.22 11.48 -22.49
N ALA A 242 3.46 12.70 -22.98
CA ALA A 242 2.87 13.17 -24.23
C ALA A 242 3.30 12.31 -25.43
N ARG A 243 4.58 11.94 -25.54
CA ARG A 243 5.06 11.05 -26.61
C ARG A 243 4.45 9.66 -26.52
N ALA A 244 4.34 9.13 -25.30
CA ALA A 244 3.71 7.85 -25.02
C ALA A 244 2.22 7.85 -25.39
N LEU A 245 1.47 8.89 -25.01
CA LEU A 245 0.07 9.08 -25.40
C LEU A 245 -0.09 9.22 -26.91
N ALA A 246 0.84 9.88 -27.61
CA ALA A 246 0.81 9.97 -29.05
C ALA A 246 0.97 8.60 -29.73
N LEU A 247 1.89 7.76 -29.21
CA LEU A 247 2.06 6.38 -29.67
C LEU A 247 0.79 5.55 -29.43
N LEU A 248 0.21 5.60 -28.22
CA LEU A 248 -1.00 4.86 -27.90
C LEU A 248 -2.20 5.31 -28.72
N SER A 249 -2.35 6.62 -28.96
CA SER A 249 -3.41 7.19 -29.78
C SER A 249 -3.30 6.71 -31.23
N ARG A 250 -2.10 6.67 -31.81
CA ARG A 250 -1.87 6.06 -33.14
C ARG A 250 -2.30 4.60 -33.18
N ARG A 251 -1.94 3.82 -32.15
CA ARG A 251 -2.33 2.40 -32.05
C ARG A 251 -3.83 2.20 -31.92
N ALA A 252 -4.52 3.10 -31.22
CA ALA A 252 -5.98 3.11 -31.09
C ALA A 252 -6.68 3.66 -32.35
N GLY A 253 -5.95 4.16 -33.35
CA GLY A 253 -6.49 4.75 -34.56
C GLY A 253 -6.92 6.22 -34.44
N ASP A 254 -6.66 6.87 -33.30
CA ASP A 254 -6.93 8.29 -33.07
C ASP A 254 -5.74 9.16 -33.49
N ASN A 255 -5.64 9.41 -34.80
CA ASN A 255 -4.59 10.24 -35.37
C ASN A 255 -4.68 11.71 -34.95
N ALA A 256 -5.87 12.19 -34.56
CA ALA A 256 -6.05 13.57 -34.13
C ALA A 256 -5.47 13.78 -32.73
N ALA A 257 -5.80 12.89 -31.78
CA ALA A 257 -5.17 12.88 -30.46
C ALA A 257 -3.67 12.67 -30.55
N ALA A 258 -3.21 11.77 -31.42
CA ALA A 258 -1.78 11.56 -31.63
C ALA A 258 -1.06 12.84 -32.08
N THR A 259 -1.60 13.53 -33.08
CA THR A 259 -1.04 14.79 -33.59
C THR A 259 -1.03 15.87 -32.51
N ARG A 260 -2.09 15.93 -31.70
CA ARG A 260 -2.18 16.85 -30.55
C ARG A 260 -1.03 16.60 -29.59
N TYR A 261 -0.86 15.38 -29.11
CA TYR A 261 0.18 15.07 -28.11
C TYR A 261 1.60 15.21 -28.66
N ASP A 262 1.86 14.85 -29.93
CA ASP A 262 3.16 15.14 -30.58
C ASP A 262 3.43 16.66 -30.63
N THR A 263 2.40 17.45 -30.90
CA THR A 263 2.51 18.92 -30.93
C THR A 263 2.79 19.48 -29.54
N GLU A 264 2.08 19.00 -28.51
CA GLU A 264 2.31 19.41 -27.12
C GLU A 264 3.73 19.05 -26.67
N ALA A 265 4.22 17.83 -26.97
CA ALA A 265 5.59 17.42 -26.68
C ALA A 265 6.62 18.33 -27.38
N ALA A 266 6.43 18.63 -28.68
CA ALA A 266 7.34 19.52 -29.42
C ALA A 266 7.35 20.96 -28.87
N GLN A 267 6.19 21.47 -28.44
CA GLN A 267 6.08 22.78 -27.80
C GLN A 267 6.79 22.81 -26.45
N LEU A 268 6.60 21.76 -25.64
CA LEU A 268 7.24 21.62 -24.33
C LEU A 268 8.78 21.53 -24.46
N GLN A 269 9.28 20.73 -25.40
CA GLN A 269 10.71 20.67 -25.73
C GLN A 269 11.28 22.05 -26.06
N LYS A 270 10.61 22.79 -26.94
CA LYS A 270 11.04 24.14 -27.34
C LYS A 270 11.02 25.12 -26.15
N ALA A 271 9.99 25.05 -25.30
CA ALA A 271 9.88 25.89 -24.11
C ALA A 271 11.02 25.58 -23.13
N SER A 272 11.32 24.30 -22.87
CA SER A 272 12.41 23.90 -21.99
C SER A 272 13.77 24.32 -22.53
N GLU A 273 14.03 24.21 -23.84
CA GLU A 273 15.25 24.76 -24.45
C GLU A 273 15.38 26.28 -24.31
N THR A 274 14.25 26.99 -24.29
CA THR A 274 14.26 28.45 -24.21
C THR A 274 14.49 28.91 -22.78
N VAL A 275 13.86 28.25 -21.81
CA VAL A 275 13.78 28.72 -20.42
C VAL A 275 14.75 27.96 -19.51
N LEU A 276 14.86 26.64 -19.61
CA LEU A 276 15.63 25.82 -18.67
C LEU A 276 17.10 25.66 -19.09
N TRP A 277 17.40 25.64 -20.39
CA TRP A 277 18.77 25.51 -20.88
C TRP A 277 19.58 26.82 -20.69
N ASP A 278 20.62 26.75 -19.86
CA ASP A 278 21.60 27.81 -19.69
C ASP A 278 22.76 27.61 -20.67
N ARG A 279 22.79 28.42 -21.73
CA ARG A 279 23.87 28.38 -22.74
C ARG A 279 25.25 28.67 -22.16
N SER A 280 25.35 29.49 -21.12
CA SER A 280 26.64 29.84 -20.52
C SER A 280 27.20 28.68 -19.68
N ALA A 281 26.31 27.98 -18.97
CA ALA A 281 26.65 26.82 -18.17
C ALA A 281 26.64 25.50 -18.97
N SER A 282 26.10 25.51 -20.19
CA SER A 282 25.80 24.33 -21.02
C SER A 282 25.04 23.27 -20.21
N PHE A 283 23.97 23.67 -19.53
CA PHE A 283 23.23 22.80 -18.61
C PHE A 283 21.76 23.22 -18.45
N TYR A 284 20.84 22.27 -18.23
CA TYR A 284 19.46 22.58 -17.85
C TYR A 284 19.37 22.86 -16.36
N LYS A 285 18.75 23.97 -15.97
CA LYS A 285 18.65 24.40 -14.58
C LYS A 285 17.22 24.75 -14.21
N HIS A 286 16.94 24.68 -12.92
CA HIS A 286 15.71 25.17 -12.32
C HIS A 286 15.59 26.69 -12.52
N VAL A 287 14.39 27.13 -12.91
CA VAL A 287 13.99 28.54 -13.02
C VAL A 287 12.78 28.79 -12.13
N THR A 288 12.85 29.75 -11.20
CA THR A 288 11.74 30.07 -10.29
C THR A 288 10.51 30.57 -11.06
N LYS A 289 9.33 30.59 -10.41
CA LYS A 289 8.09 31.14 -11.01
C LYS A 289 8.23 32.60 -11.47
N GLU A 290 9.09 33.38 -10.81
CA GLU A 290 9.41 34.77 -11.16
C GLU A 290 10.28 34.87 -12.43
N GLY A 291 10.83 33.74 -12.89
CA GLY A 291 11.69 33.66 -14.08
C GLY A 291 13.18 33.78 -13.79
N GLN A 292 13.59 33.67 -12.52
CA GLN A 292 15.00 33.68 -12.15
C GLN A 292 15.60 32.28 -12.26
N ARG A 293 16.65 32.12 -13.07
CA ARG A 293 17.41 30.87 -13.13
C ARG A 293 18.38 30.79 -11.96
N ILE A 294 18.40 29.67 -11.26
CA ILE A 294 19.38 29.46 -10.19
C ILE A 294 20.80 29.33 -10.77
N ALA A 295 21.81 29.69 -9.99
CA ALA A 295 23.20 29.59 -10.42
C ALA A 295 23.66 28.12 -10.54
N ASP A 296 23.15 27.28 -9.65
CA ASP A 296 23.60 25.92 -9.39
C ASP A 296 23.11 24.92 -10.44
N ARG A 297 23.91 23.88 -10.68
CA ARG A 297 23.51 22.68 -11.40
C ARG A 297 23.05 21.61 -10.43
N GLU A 298 21.87 21.11 -10.68
CA GLU A 298 21.27 19.98 -9.98
C GLU A 298 21.20 18.77 -10.94
N LEU A 299 21.32 17.56 -10.43
CA LEU A 299 21.42 16.33 -11.22
C LEU A 299 20.20 16.11 -12.12
N ILE A 300 19.04 16.66 -11.73
CA ILE A 300 17.81 16.71 -12.52
C ILE A 300 18.00 17.32 -13.93
N GLY A 301 19.05 18.12 -14.14
CA GLY A 301 19.39 18.67 -15.44
C GLY A 301 19.72 17.64 -16.52
N TYR A 302 19.94 16.36 -16.14
CA TYR A 302 20.08 15.25 -17.09
C TYR A 302 18.76 14.58 -17.51
N LEU A 303 17.64 14.85 -16.81
CA LEU A 303 16.35 14.23 -17.09
C LEU A 303 15.82 14.43 -18.53
N PRO A 304 16.07 15.55 -19.23
CA PRO A 304 15.72 15.65 -20.63
C PRO A 304 16.29 14.51 -21.53
N TRP A 305 17.43 13.91 -21.20
CA TRP A 305 17.94 12.74 -21.95
C TRP A 305 17.24 11.42 -21.61
N TYR A 306 16.60 11.31 -20.43
CA TYR A 306 15.82 10.14 -20.05
C TYR A 306 14.70 9.88 -21.07
N PHE A 307 14.06 10.93 -21.58
CA PHE A 307 12.91 10.84 -22.49
C PHE A 307 13.22 11.21 -23.95
N HIS A 308 14.51 11.31 -24.30
CA HIS A 308 15.00 11.81 -25.60
C HIS A 308 14.52 13.23 -25.95
N MET A 309 14.33 14.08 -24.94
CA MET A 309 13.90 15.48 -25.07
C MET A 309 15.06 16.42 -25.40
N ALA A 310 16.26 16.19 -24.84
CA ALA A 310 17.40 17.06 -25.09
C ALA A 310 17.84 17.02 -26.57
N PRO A 311 18.17 18.15 -27.21
CA PRO A 311 18.84 18.16 -28.50
C PRO A 311 20.28 17.60 -28.42
N ALA A 312 20.74 16.92 -29.47
CA ALA A 312 22.06 16.28 -29.49
C ALA A 312 23.24 17.25 -29.31
N GLN A 313 23.11 18.52 -29.71
CA GLN A 313 24.17 19.52 -29.50
C GLN A 313 24.40 19.88 -28.03
N ASN A 314 23.49 19.50 -27.12
CA ASN A 314 23.58 19.83 -25.69
C ASN A 314 24.46 18.83 -24.91
N SER A 315 25.07 17.82 -25.55
CA SER A 315 25.88 16.78 -24.89
C SER A 315 27.11 17.29 -24.14
N ALA A 316 27.49 18.56 -24.26
CA ALA A 316 28.54 19.18 -23.43
C ALA A 316 28.18 19.17 -21.93
N ALA A 317 26.88 19.12 -21.57
CA ALA A 317 26.41 19.02 -20.20
C ALA A 317 27.03 17.84 -19.43
N TRP A 318 27.19 16.70 -20.10
CA TRP A 318 27.73 15.46 -19.52
C TRP A 318 29.16 15.59 -18.99
N ALA A 319 29.90 16.64 -19.36
CA ALA A 319 31.21 16.92 -18.78
C ALA A 319 31.12 17.06 -17.25
N GLN A 320 30.01 17.61 -16.75
CA GLN A 320 29.81 17.87 -15.32
C GLN A 320 29.62 16.59 -14.50
N LEU A 321 29.17 15.48 -15.12
CA LEU A 321 29.02 14.21 -14.42
C LEU A 321 30.37 13.62 -13.97
N LYS A 322 31.44 13.96 -14.69
CA LYS A 322 32.81 13.47 -14.45
C LYS A 322 33.71 14.47 -13.75
N ASP A 323 33.24 15.70 -13.62
CA ASP A 323 33.98 16.79 -13.00
C ASP A 323 33.94 16.62 -11.47
N PRO A 324 35.10 16.56 -10.76
CA PRO A 324 35.17 16.48 -9.31
C PRO A 324 34.59 17.69 -8.56
N GLN A 325 34.34 18.80 -9.27
CA GLN A 325 33.61 19.96 -8.76
C GLN A 325 32.17 20.02 -9.31
N GLY A 326 31.85 19.17 -10.28
CA GLY A 326 30.51 18.91 -10.78
C GLY A 326 29.83 17.87 -9.90
N PHE A 327 29.45 16.73 -10.48
CA PHE A 327 28.70 15.68 -9.77
C PHE A 327 29.55 14.46 -9.36
N ALA A 328 30.82 14.40 -9.76
CA ALA A 328 31.66 13.23 -9.49
C ALA A 328 32.04 13.15 -8.00
N ALA A 329 31.74 12.01 -7.39
CA ALA A 329 32.11 11.67 -6.03
C ALA A 329 32.36 10.15 -5.90
N ALA A 330 33.02 9.73 -4.83
CA ALA A 330 33.42 8.33 -4.63
C ALA A 330 32.21 7.39 -4.52
N TYR A 331 31.18 7.84 -3.80
CA TYR A 331 29.91 7.15 -3.62
C TYR A 331 28.77 7.97 -4.24
N GLY A 332 29.07 8.60 -5.39
CA GLY A 332 28.18 9.48 -6.13
C GLY A 332 27.51 8.82 -7.34
N PRO A 333 26.77 9.60 -8.14
CA PRO A 333 26.88 11.06 -8.28
C PRO A 333 26.15 11.86 -7.19
N THR A 334 26.54 13.11 -6.97
CA THR A 334 25.86 14.05 -6.06
C THR A 334 24.60 14.63 -6.71
N THR A 335 23.56 14.94 -5.92
CA THR A 335 22.34 15.58 -6.44
C THR A 335 22.52 17.06 -6.81
N THR A 336 23.49 17.74 -6.22
CA THR A 336 23.90 19.12 -6.54
C THR A 336 25.40 19.16 -6.87
N GLU A 337 25.80 20.05 -7.77
CA GLU A 337 27.23 20.23 -8.08
C GLU A 337 28.05 20.63 -6.85
N ARG A 338 29.21 20.01 -6.67
CA ARG A 338 30.06 20.17 -5.48
C ARG A 338 30.61 21.58 -5.27
N ARG A 339 30.64 22.40 -6.33
CA ARG A 339 31.03 23.82 -6.28
C ARG A 339 29.90 24.76 -5.83
N SER A 340 28.68 24.25 -5.67
CA SER A 340 27.56 25.04 -5.15
C SER A 340 27.82 25.45 -3.70
N PRO A 341 27.46 26.67 -3.27
CA PRO A 341 27.46 27.03 -1.85
C PRO A 341 26.47 26.20 -1.03
N TRP A 342 25.50 25.55 -1.68
CA TRP A 342 24.50 24.69 -1.06
C TRP A 342 24.90 23.23 -1.03
N PHE A 343 26.09 22.86 -1.54
CA PHE A 343 26.52 21.46 -1.54
C PHE A 343 26.62 20.91 -0.11
N MET A 344 25.81 19.90 0.21
CA MET A 344 25.73 19.25 1.53
C MET A 344 25.37 20.21 2.68
N HIS A 345 24.69 21.31 2.39
CA HIS A 345 24.20 22.28 3.37
C HIS A 345 23.16 21.64 4.31
N ASP A 346 23.46 21.58 5.60
CA ASP A 346 22.63 20.91 6.61
C ASP A 346 22.34 19.41 6.35
N ALA A 347 22.92 18.78 5.32
CA ALA A 347 22.67 17.38 4.94
C ALA A 347 22.85 16.38 6.09
N LEU A 348 23.70 16.71 7.07
CA LEU A 348 23.98 15.90 8.26
C LEU A 348 23.18 16.33 9.51
N ALA A 349 22.37 17.38 9.42
CA ALA A 349 21.54 17.91 10.51
C ALA A 349 20.13 17.28 10.55
N GLY A 350 19.87 16.27 9.72
CA GLY A 350 18.61 15.53 9.68
C GLY A 350 18.28 15.05 8.26
N CYS A 351 17.28 14.19 8.16
CA CYS A 351 16.67 13.82 6.88
C CYS A 351 15.64 14.89 6.45
N CYS A 352 15.31 15.05 5.17
CA CYS A 352 15.89 14.35 4.02
C CYS A 352 16.36 15.36 2.96
N ARG A 353 17.67 15.64 2.83
CA ARG A 353 18.13 16.76 1.97
C ARG A 353 18.66 16.31 0.60
N TRP A 354 18.29 17.06 -0.43
CA TRP A 354 18.61 16.77 -1.85
C TRP A 354 19.64 17.74 -2.45
N ASP A 355 20.42 18.39 -1.61
CA ASP A 355 21.38 19.44 -1.95
C ASP A 355 22.83 18.96 -2.13
N GLY A 356 23.07 17.65 -2.21
CA GLY A 356 24.43 17.12 -2.30
C GLY A 356 24.56 15.61 -2.14
N PRO A 357 23.85 14.95 -1.21
CA PRO A 357 23.94 13.50 -1.04
C PRO A 357 23.72 12.71 -2.32
N SER A 358 24.25 11.49 -2.39
CA SER A 358 23.91 10.60 -3.50
C SER A 358 22.61 9.87 -3.21
N TRP A 359 21.60 10.14 -4.02
CA TRP A 359 20.29 9.49 -3.93
C TRP A 359 20.17 8.41 -5.01
N PRO A 360 19.85 7.14 -4.66
CA PRO A 360 19.59 6.07 -5.62
C PRO A 360 18.55 6.46 -6.68
N PHE A 361 17.50 7.19 -6.27
CA PHE A 361 16.47 7.74 -7.15
C PHE A 361 17.08 8.52 -8.33
N ALA A 362 17.77 9.63 -8.04
CA ALA A 362 18.35 10.50 -9.07
C ALA A 362 19.56 9.86 -9.78
N THR A 363 20.30 9.00 -9.10
CA THR A 363 21.40 8.22 -9.70
C THR A 363 20.87 7.31 -10.80
N SER A 364 19.77 6.60 -10.54
CA SER A 364 19.17 5.69 -11.51
C SER A 364 18.53 6.42 -12.70
N GLN A 365 17.93 7.59 -12.47
CA GLN A 365 17.47 8.48 -13.53
C GLN A 365 18.63 8.93 -14.44
N THR A 366 19.73 9.35 -13.83
CA THR A 366 20.94 9.79 -14.55
C THR A 366 21.57 8.66 -15.37
N LEU A 367 21.64 7.44 -14.81
CA LEU A 367 22.14 6.27 -15.53
C LEU A 367 21.25 5.90 -16.72
N THR A 368 19.92 6.00 -16.58
CA THR A 368 18.99 5.78 -17.70
C THR A 368 19.20 6.82 -18.80
N ALA A 369 19.27 8.10 -18.42
CA ALA A 369 19.55 9.20 -19.33
C ALA A 369 20.91 9.04 -20.05
N LEU A 370 21.94 8.58 -19.33
CA LEU A 370 23.26 8.32 -19.88
C LEU A 370 23.26 7.14 -20.85
N ALA A 371 22.53 6.06 -20.54
CA ALA A 371 22.36 4.94 -21.47
C ALA A 371 21.73 5.42 -22.78
N ASN A 372 20.69 6.25 -22.73
CA ASN A 372 20.07 6.84 -23.92
C ASN A 372 21.05 7.73 -24.70
N GLN A 373 21.83 8.58 -24.03
CA GLN A 373 22.87 9.40 -24.67
C GLN A 373 23.91 8.56 -25.43
N LEU A 374 24.26 7.38 -24.92
CA LEU A 374 25.27 6.53 -25.54
C LEU A 374 24.70 5.62 -26.65
N LEU A 375 23.43 5.25 -26.54
CA LEU A 375 22.80 4.26 -27.44
C LEU A 375 21.95 4.88 -28.55
N ASP A 376 21.32 6.02 -28.29
CA ASP A 376 20.26 6.57 -29.13
C ASP A 376 20.58 7.95 -29.71
N TYR A 377 21.62 8.62 -29.19
CA TYR A 377 22.10 9.90 -29.69
C TYR A 377 23.32 9.74 -30.60
N PRO A 378 23.60 10.73 -31.48
CA PRO A 378 24.83 10.76 -32.25
C PRO A 378 26.08 10.65 -31.36
N ALA A 379 27.10 9.95 -31.86
CA ALA A 379 28.36 9.80 -31.15
C ALA A 379 28.98 11.16 -30.81
N GLN A 380 29.53 11.26 -29.60
CA GLN A 380 30.16 12.46 -29.06
C GLN A 380 31.37 12.07 -28.18
N SER A 381 32.23 13.03 -27.83
CA SER A 381 33.50 12.78 -27.15
C SER A 381 33.55 13.19 -25.67
N THR A 382 32.48 13.80 -25.15
CA THR A 382 32.36 14.28 -23.76
C THR A 382 32.23 13.14 -22.76
N ILE A 383 31.40 12.13 -23.05
CA ILE A 383 31.15 10.97 -22.19
C ILE A 383 31.08 9.67 -23.01
N GLY A 384 31.51 8.54 -22.44
CA GLY A 384 31.58 7.27 -23.17
C GLY A 384 31.12 6.05 -22.37
N VAL A 385 31.16 4.88 -23.01
CA VAL A 385 30.77 3.59 -22.42
C VAL A 385 31.50 3.30 -21.11
N GLY A 386 32.81 3.59 -21.04
CA GLY A 386 33.59 3.40 -19.81
C GLY A 386 33.09 4.25 -18.64
N ASP A 387 32.56 5.44 -18.91
CA ASP A 387 32.01 6.32 -17.88
C ASP A 387 30.67 5.76 -17.34
N TYR A 388 29.81 5.23 -18.23
CA TYR A 388 28.57 4.54 -17.82
C TYR A 388 28.86 3.32 -16.94
N VAL A 389 29.79 2.46 -17.36
CA VAL A 389 30.15 1.24 -16.62
C VAL A 389 30.76 1.60 -15.25
N THR A 390 31.61 2.62 -15.20
CA THR A 390 32.19 3.10 -13.93
C THR A 390 31.10 3.62 -12.99
N LEU A 391 30.16 4.42 -13.50
CA LEU A 391 29.07 4.95 -12.70
C LEU A 391 28.12 3.85 -12.19
N LEU A 392 27.78 2.87 -13.04
CA LEU A 392 26.97 1.73 -12.65
C LEU A 392 27.68 0.84 -11.62
N HIS A 393 28.99 0.60 -11.77
CA HIS A 393 29.79 -0.09 -10.77
C HIS A 393 29.79 0.67 -9.42
N ASN A 394 30.03 1.97 -9.44
CA ASN A 394 30.03 2.79 -8.22
C ASN A 394 28.65 2.75 -7.55
N TYR A 395 27.55 2.86 -8.31
CA TYR A 395 26.20 2.72 -7.78
C TYR A 395 25.91 1.30 -7.23
N ALA A 396 26.50 0.27 -7.83
CA ALA A 396 26.42 -1.08 -7.26
C ALA A 396 27.20 -1.19 -5.94
N ALA A 397 28.35 -0.51 -5.85
CA ALA A 397 29.21 -0.49 -4.68
C ALA A 397 28.66 0.34 -3.52
N THR A 398 27.92 1.44 -3.79
CA THR A 398 27.23 2.21 -2.74
C THR A 398 26.10 1.43 -2.08
N GLN A 399 25.56 0.43 -2.78
CA GLN A 399 24.51 -0.45 -2.26
C GLN A 399 25.07 -1.52 -1.33
N ARG A 400 25.88 -1.11 -0.36
CA ARG A 400 26.48 -1.97 0.66
C ARG A 400 26.35 -1.34 2.04
N LYS A 401 26.26 -2.20 3.06
CA LYS A 401 26.44 -1.85 4.48
C LYS A 401 27.28 -2.94 5.11
N ASN A 402 28.44 -2.57 5.64
CA ASN A 402 29.45 -3.52 6.16
C ASN A 402 29.88 -4.58 5.11
N GLY A 403 29.96 -4.18 3.84
CA GLY A 403 30.36 -5.05 2.72
C GLY A 403 29.27 -6.00 2.20
N VAL A 404 28.06 -5.98 2.77
CA VAL A 404 26.91 -6.80 2.34
C VAL A 404 25.92 -5.95 1.54
N PRO A 405 25.28 -6.47 0.47
CA PRO A 405 24.22 -5.76 -0.26
C PRO A 405 23.17 -5.13 0.67
N TYR A 406 22.95 -3.82 0.50
CA TYR A 406 22.06 -3.01 1.30
C TYR A 406 21.72 -1.70 0.57
N VAL A 407 20.46 -1.29 0.54
CA VAL A 407 20.04 0.01 0.02
C VAL A 407 19.21 0.73 1.10
N ALA A 408 19.49 2.01 1.30
CA ALA A 408 18.68 2.93 2.09
C ALA A 408 18.41 4.21 1.29
N GLU A 409 18.01 5.30 1.95
CA GLU A 409 17.48 6.48 1.27
C GLU A 409 18.57 7.30 0.56
N ALA A 410 19.66 7.67 1.25
CA ALA A 410 20.77 8.41 0.65
C ALA A 410 22.14 8.07 1.25
N HIS A 411 23.16 8.15 0.38
CA HIS A 411 24.53 7.84 0.71
C HIS A 411 25.39 9.12 0.82
N HIS A 412 26.33 9.15 1.76
CA HIS A 412 27.32 10.22 1.82
C HIS A 412 28.18 10.19 0.53
N PRO A 413 28.44 11.32 -0.14
CA PRO A 413 29.12 11.27 -1.44
C PRO A 413 30.62 10.91 -1.35
N ASP A 414 31.26 11.16 -0.21
CA ASP A 414 32.71 10.94 -0.01
C ASP A 414 33.04 9.87 1.05
N GLU A 415 32.07 9.39 1.84
CA GLU A 415 32.29 8.44 2.94
C GLU A 415 31.47 7.19 2.67
N ASP A 416 32.00 6.01 3.03
CA ASP A 416 31.32 4.72 2.88
C ASP A 416 30.24 4.52 3.96
N ARG A 417 29.18 5.33 3.91
CA ARG A 417 28.02 5.19 4.79
C ARG A 417 26.75 5.81 4.21
N TRP A 418 25.64 5.15 4.52
CA TRP A 418 24.30 5.71 4.43
C TRP A 418 24.11 6.81 5.48
N ILE A 419 23.45 7.91 5.11
CA ILE A 419 23.21 9.06 6.01
C ILE A 419 21.74 9.26 6.37
N TYR A 420 20.82 8.64 5.61
CA TYR A 420 19.39 8.56 5.88
C TYR A 420 19.01 7.07 5.93
N ASP A 421 19.22 6.49 7.12
CA ASP A 421 19.22 5.05 7.37
C ASP A 421 18.58 4.77 8.74
N GLY A 422 17.26 4.99 8.81
CA GLY A 422 16.45 4.76 10.00
C GLY A 422 16.08 3.29 10.15
N ALA A 423 16.27 2.74 11.36
CA ALA A 423 15.97 1.34 11.64
C ALA A 423 14.45 1.05 11.55
N GLY A 424 14.09 0.00 10.80
CA GLY A 424 12.70 -0.38 10.54
C GLY A 424 11.97 0.57 9.59
N HIS A 425 12.73 1.35 8.82
CA HIS A 425 12.20 2.36 7.91
C HIS A 425 12.95 2.33 6.58
N SER A 426 14.26 2.56 6.59
CA SER A 426 15.04 2.77 5.36
C SER A 426 15.62 1.48 4.78
N GLU A 427 15.54 0.34 5.47
CA GLU A 427 16.04 -0.93 4.96
C GLU A 427 15.33 -1.35 3.66
N ASP A 428 16.12 -1.76 2.66
CA ASP A 428 15.63 -2.28 1.38
C ASP A 428 14.73 -1.29 0.62
N TYR A 429 14.95 0.02 0.84
CA TYR A 429 14.16 1.10 0.29
C TYR A 429 14.02 1.02 -1.24
N ASN A 430 12.77 0.86 -1.70
CA ASN A 430 12.43 0.67 -3.09
C ASN A 430 12.08 2.02 -3.73
N HIS A 431 13.10 2.86 -3.96
CA HIS A 431 12.91 4.22 -4.49
C HIS A 431 13.83 4.49 -5.70
N SER A 432 14.19 3.45 -6.46
CA SER A 432 15.13 3.58 -7.59
C SER A 432 15.09 2.38 -8.53
N THR A 433 15.64 2.52 -9.74
CA THR A 433 15.89 1.38 -10.64
C THR A 433 17.35 0.89 -10.54
N TYR A 434 17.57 -0.40 -10.75
CA TYR A 434 18.91 -0.99 -10.87
C TYR A 434 18.94 -2.14 -11.87
N THR A 435 18.03 -3.11 -11.72
CA THR A 435 17.94 -4.27 -12.61
C THR A 435 17.60 -3.83 -14.03
N ASP A 436 16.77 -2.79 -14.20
CA ASP A 436 16.52 -2.18 -15.50
C ASP A 436 17.80 -1.61 -16.13
N LEU A 437 18.65 -0.95 -15.35
CA LEU A 437 19.91 -0.38 -15.85
C LEU A 437 20.85 -1.48 -16.36
N VAL A 438 20.90 -2.62 -15.66
CA VAL A 438 21.67 -3.78 -16.09
C VAL A 438 21.10 -4.36 -17.39
N LEU A 439 19.80 -4.59 -17.47
CA LEU A 439 19.18 -5.23 -18.63
C LEU A 439 19.11 -4.31 -19.85
N SER A 440 18.60 -3.09 -19.68
CA SER A 440 18.27 -2.13 -20.73
C SER A 440 19.43 -1.24 -21.14
N GLY A 441 20.39 -1.02 -20.24
CA GLY A 441 21.58 -0.20 -20.45
C GLY A 441 22.83 -1.05 -20.67
N LEU A 442 23.35 -1.69 -19.61
CA LEU A 442 24.61 -2.44 -19.65
C LEU A 442 24.59 -3.58 -20.68
N LEU A 443 23.60 -4.47 -20.58
CA LEU A 443 23.42 -5.59 -21.52
C LEU A 443 22.66 -5.17 -22.79
N GLY A 444 22.04 -3.99 -22.75
CA GLY A 444 21.50 -3.33 -23.92
C GLY A 444 20.31 -4.02 -24.57
N ILE A 445 19.47 -4.72 -23.79
CA ILE A 445 18.18 -5.23 -24.29
C ILE A 445 17.22 -4.04 -24.37
N ARG A 446 17.06 -3.49 -25.57
CA ARG A 446 16.25 -2.29 -25.84
C ARG A 446 14.88 -2.70 -26.34
N PRO A 447 13.82 -2.58 -25.51
CA PRO A 447 12.47 -2.92 -25.92
C PRO A 447 12.01 -2.06 -27.10
N GLN A 448 11.28 -2.67 -28.03
CA GLN A 448 10.74 -2.00 -29.20
C GLN A 448 9.21 -2.04 -29.20
N PRO A 449 8.56 -1.05 -29.83
CA PRO A 449 7.11 -1.05 -29.95
C PRO A 449 6.56 -2.13 -30.90
N ASP A 450 7.35 -2.60 -31.86
CA ASP A 450 6.98 -3.64 -32.82
C ASP A 450 7.50 -5.02 -32.41
N ASP A 451 7.27 -6.05 -33.22
CA ASP A 451 7.70 -7.45 -32.96
C ASP A 451 9.22 -7.63 -33.16
N THR A 452 10.03 -6.73 -32.63
CA THR A 452 11.49 -6.79 -32.66
C THR A 452 12.10 -6.54 -31.28
N VAL A 453 13.37 -6.89 -31.12
CA VAL A 453 14.20 -6.49 -29.99
C VAL A 453 15.54 -5.99 -30.51
N ARG A 454 16.02 -4.86 -29.99
CA ARG A 454 17.36 -4.35 -30.28
C ARG A 454 18.31 -4.72 -29.14
N ILE A 455 19.45 -5.30 -29.48
CA ILE A 455 20.53 -5.67 -28.55
C ILE A 455 21.72 -4.76 -28.84
N ALA A 456 21.98 -3.81 -27.95
CA ALA A 456 23.04 -2.81 -28.08
C ALA A 456 23.81 -2.65 -26.76
N PRO A 457 24.73 -3.57 -26.42
CA PRO A 457 25.36 -3.61 -25.10
C PRO A 457 26.33 -2.43 -24.85
N LEU A 458 26.26 -1.84 -23.65
CA LEU A 458 27.21 -0.84 -23.13
C LEU A 458 28.30 -1.48 -22.26
N VAL A 459 28.84 -2.63 -22.68
CA VAL A 459 29.93 -3.32 -21.95
C VAL A 459 31.31 -2.82 -22.39
N PRO A 460 32.31 -2.79 -21.51
CA PRO A 460 33.65 -2.39 -21.89
C PRO A 460 34.33 -3.45 -22.77
N ALA A 461 35.19 -3.03 -23.69
CA ALA A 461 35.91 -3.93 -24.59
C ALA A 461 36.80 -4.96 -23.85
N SER A 462 37.13 -4.72 -22.58
CA SER A 462 37.87 -5.65 -21.73
C SER A 462 37.07 -6.91 -21.38
N TRP A 463 35.73 -6.85 -21.33
CA TRP A 463 34.90 -8.01 -20.98
C TRP A 463 34.97 -9.10 -22.05
N SER A 464 35.40 -10.29 -21.64
CA SER A 464 35.45 -11.47 -22.51
C SER A 464 34.12 -12.19 -22.61
N HIS A 465 33.23 -12.01 -21.64
CA HIS A 465 31.95 -12.70 -21.58
C HIS A 465 30.89 -11.90 -20.83
N PHE A 466 29.62 -12.21 -21.10
CA PHE A 466 28.46 -11.98 -20.25
C PHE A 466 27.30 -12.86 -20.75
N ALA A 467 26.31 -13.10 -19.90
CA ALA A 467 25.07 -13.75 -20.29
C ALA A 467 23.87 -13.13 -19.58
N VAL A 468 22.76 -13.06 -20.29
CA VAL A 468 21.43 -12.90 -19.72
C VAL A 468 20.52 -13.96 -20.30
N GLU A 469 19.74 -14.60 -19.44
CA GLU A 469 18.99 -15.80 -19.74
C GLU A 469 17.52 -15.66 -19.32
N ASN A 470 16.63 -16.13 -20.20
CA ASN A 470 15.18 -16.24 -19.99
C ASN A 470 14.47 -14.92 -19.67
N VAL A 471 14.89 -13.82 -20.30
CA VAL A 471 14.16 -12.54 -20.25
C VAL A 471 12.77 -12.75 -20.85
N ALA A 472 11.73 -12.44 -20.06
CA ALA A 472 10.36 -12.42 -20.55
C ALA A 472 10.18 -11.24 -21.51
N TYR A 473 10.11 -11.51 -22.82
CA TYR A 473 9.97 -10.48 -23.85
C TYR A 473 8.88 -10.87 -24.83
N HIS A 474 7.81 -10.08 -24.90
CA HIS A 474 6.61 -10.33 -25.74
C HIS A 474 6.01 -11.73 -25.53
N GLY A 475 6.12 -12.28 -24.31
CA GLY A 475 5.67 -13.63 -23.98
C GLY A 475 6.65 -14.77 -24.32
N HIS A 476 7.81 -14.44 -24.87
CA HIS A 476 8.88 -15.37 -25.23
C HIS A 476 10.04 -15.32 -24.23
N ASN A 477 10.92 -16.34 -24.27
CA ASN A 477 12.18 -16.34 -23.51
C ASN A 477 13.34 -15.90 -24.39
N LEU A 478 13.87 -14.71 -24.13
CA LEU A 478 15.05 -14.17 -24.78
C LEU A 478 16.31 -14.44 -23.93
N SER A 479 17.32 -15.05 -24.53
CA SER A 479 18.66 -15.22 -23.93
C SER A 479 19.72 -14.63 -24.84
N VAL A 480 20.65 -13.85 -24.28
CA VAL A 480 21.75 -13.18 -24.98
C VAL A 480 23.07 -13.56 -24.32
N VAL A 481 24.01 -14.09 -25.10
CA VAL A 481 25.35 -14.46 -24.62
C VAL A 481 26.41 -13.79 -25.47
N TRP A 482 27.36 -13.15 -24.82
CA TRP A 482 28.66 -12.81 -25.39
C TRP A 482 29.69 -13.73 -24.76
N ASP A 483 30.45 -14.44 -25.59
CA ASP A 483 31.59 -15.24 -25.15
C ASP A 483 32.68 -15.14 -26.21
N ARG A 484 33.75 -14.40 -25.94
CA ARG A 484 34.75 -14.03 -26.96
C ARG A 484 35.42 -15.25 -27.59
N ASP A 485 35.72 -16.28 -26.80
CA ASP A 485 36.38 -17.51 -27.24
C ASP A 485 35.50 -18.76 -27.15
N GLY A 486 34.33 -18.66 -26.52
CA GLY A 486 33.36 -19.73 -26.40
C GLY A 486 33.61 -20.67 -25.20
N THR A 487 34.57 -20.35 -24.34
CA THR A 487 35.00 -21.23 -23.25
C THR A 487 34.23 -21.01 -21.94
N THR A 488 33.67 -19.81 -21.69
CA THR A 488 32.96 -19.52 -20.45
C THR A 488 31.64 -20.29 -20.36
N TYR A 489 30.82 -20.24 -21.40
CA TYR A 489 29.46 -20.82 -21.37
C TYR A 489 29.32 -22.11 -22.21
N GLY A 490 30.36 -22.49 -22.95
CA GLY A 490 30.34 -23.69 -23.79
C GLY A 490 29.30 -23.64 -24.92
N ARG A 491 28.85 -22.44 -25.31
CA ARG A 491 27.88 -22.23 -26.41
C ARG A 491 28.54 -21.76 -27.71
N GLY A 492 29.88 -21.70 -27.73
CA GLY A 492 30.69 -21.30 -28.88
C GLY A 492 30.93 -19.79 -28.94
N ALA A 493 32.03 -19.38 -29.58
CA ALA A 493 32.48 -17.99 -29.61
C ALA A 493 31.49 -17.02 -30.27
N GLY A 494 31.58 -15.75 -29.85
CA GLY A 494 30.85 -14.60 -30.38
C GLY A 494 29.62 -14.17 -29.57
N LEU A 495 28.84 -13.25 -30.15
CA LEU A 495 27.51 -12.87 -29.69
C LEU A 495 26.49 -13.86 -30.23
N ARG A 496 25.65 -14.41 -29.36
CA ARG A 496 24.59 -15.36 -29.68
C ARG A 496 23.30 -14.99 -28.98
N VAL A 497 22.18 -15.21 -29.66
CA VAL A 497 20.85 -14.90 -29.13
C VAL A 497 19.90 -16.06 -29.39
N TRP A 498 19.10 -16.41 -28.39
CA TRP A 498 18.05 -17.43 -28.45
C TRP A 498 16.70 -16.80 -28.17
N ILE A 499 15.66 -17.32 -28.84
CA ILE A 499 14.26 -17.05 -28.52
C ILE A 499 13.58 -18.41 -28.36
N ASP A 500 12.98 -18.64 -27.20
CA ASP A 500 12.34 -19.90 -26.80
C ASP A 500 13.26 -21.12 -26.93
N GLY A 501 14.51 -20.96 -26.47
CA GLY A 501 15.54 -22.01 -26.57
C GLY A 501 16.10 -22.24 -27.98
N VAL A 502 15.60 -21.53 -29.00
CA VAL A 502 16.06 -21.66 -30.39
C VAL A 502 17.03 -20.53 -30.73
N GLN A 503 18.26 -20.86 -31.15
CA GLN A 503 19.26 -19.85 -31.53
C GLN A 503 18.79 -19.09 -32.79
N ARG A 504 18.66 -17.76 -32.67
CA ARG A 504 18.27 -16.85 -33.76
C ARG A 504 19.43 -16.05 -34.32
N LEU A 505 20.50 -15.86 -33.55
CA LEU A 505 21.67 -15.10 -33.96
C LEU A 505 22.98 -15.78 -33.57
N GLN A 506 23.98 -15.66 -34.43
CA GLN A 506 25.39 -15.88 -34.13
C GLN A 506 26.23 -14.86 -34.90
N ARG A 507 27.10 -14.13 -34.20
CA ARG A 507 28.05 -13.16 -34.79
C ARG A 507 29.39 -13.25 -34.08
N ALA A 508 30.50 -13.09 -34.81
CA ALA A 508 31.85 -13.14 -34.22
C ALA A 508 32.16 -11.94 -33.31
N THR A 509 31.50 -10.81 -33.52
CA THR A 509 31.76 -9.54 -32.83
C THR A 509 30.55 -9.10 -32.04
N LEU A 510 30.80 -8.43 -30.91
CA LEU A 510 29.79 -7.69 -30.17
C LEU A 510 29.42 -6.39 -30.91
N GLY A 511 28.16 -5.99 -30.83
CA GLY A 511 27.69 -4.73 -31.38
C GLY A 511 26.17 -4.73 -31.60
N ASP A 512 25.65 -3.55 -31.95
CA ASP A 512 24.23 -3.31 -32.18
C ASP A 512 23.63 -4.30 -33.21
N VAL A 513 22.47 -4.85 -32.87
CA VAL A 513 21.69 -5.75 -33.71
C VAL A 513 20.21 -5.69 -33.35
N THR A 514 19.34 -5.60 -34.36
CA THR A 514 17.89 -5.77 -34.20
C THR A 514 17.48 -7.14 -34.71
N LEU A 515 16.64 -7.82 -33.94
CA LEU A 515 16.17 -9.17 -34.21
C LEU A 515 14.64 -9.16 -34.25
N ALA A 516 14.06 -9.87 -35.21
CA ALA A 516 12.63 -10.17 -35.17
C ALA A 516 12.33 -11.13 -34.03
N VAL A 517 11.27 -10.82 -33.28
CA VAL A 517 10.67 -11.68 -32.27
C VAL A 517 9.39 -12.25 -32.88
N PRO A 518 9.00 -13.50 -32.57
CA PRO A 518 7.67 -13.98 -32.96
C PRO A 518 6.58 -13.06 -32.39
N ALA A 519 5.41 -13.08 -33.02
CA ALA A 519 4.28 -12.25 -32.61
C ALA A 519 3.97 -12.45 -31.11
N ALA A 520 3.75 -11.35 -30.40
CA ALA A 520 3.61 -11.36 -28.96
C ALA A 520 2.54 -12.34 -28.46
N VAL A 521 2.90 -13.13 -27.46
CA VAL A 521 1.99 -14.03 -26.75
C VAL A 521 1.66 -13.40 -25.41
N VAL A 522 0.39 -13.05 -25.20
CA VAL A 522 -0.10 -12.43 -23.97
C VAL A 522 -1.06 -13.40 -23.29
N PRO A 523 -0.57 -14.34 -22.45
CA PRO A 523 -1.43 -15.28 -21.75
C PRO A 523 -2.43 -14.56 -20.86
N ALA A 524 -3.66 -15.07 -20.79
CA ALA A 524 -4.60 -14.65 -19.77
C ALA A 524 -4.03 -15.00 -18.39
N GLN A 525 -3.96 -14.00 -17.51
CA GLN A 525 -3.52 -14.23 -16.14
C GLN A 525 -4.71 -14.74 -15.31
N PRO A 526 -4.53 -15.79 -14.49
CA PRO A 526 -5.58 -16.22 -13.59
C PRO A 526 -5.77 -15.15 -12.50
N GLU A 527 -6.99 -14.61 -12.43
CA GLU A 527 -7.41 -13.82 -11.29
C GLU A 527 -7.40 -14.73 -10.04
N VAL A 528 -6.82 -14.21 -8.96
CA VAL A 528 -6.75 -14.88 -7.66
C VAL A 528 -7.05 -13.85 -6.59
N ILE A 529 -7.77 -14.27 -5.56
CA ILE A 529 -8.10 -13.42 -4.42
C ILE A 529 -7.60 -14.11 -3.16
N ASP A 530 -6.82 -13.40 -2.34
CA ASP A 530 -6.53 -13.83 -0.98
C ASP A 530 -7.65 -13.35 -0.03
N ASP A 531 -8.46 -14.29 0.45
CA ASP A 531 -9.54 -14.01 1.40
C ASP A 531 -9.04 -13.86 2.86
N ALA A 532 -7.74 -14.09 3.13
CA ALA A 532 -7.13 -13.81 4.43
C ALA A 532 -6.48 -12.42 4.52
N ALA A 533 -6.19 -11.75 3.40
CA ALA A 533 -5.52 -10.46 3.41
C ALA A 533 -6.31 -9.38 4.17
N ASN A 534 -5.66 -8.72 5.13
CA ASN A 534 -6.14 -7.54 5.84
C ASN A 534 -5.02 -6.52 6.07
N VAL A 535 -4.73 -5.77 5.01
CA VAL A 535 -3.67 -4.76 4.99
C VAL A 535 -3.90 -3.60 5.95
N SER A 536 -5.16 -3.24 6.19
CA SER A 536 -5.51 -2.15 7.11
C SER A 536 -5.40 -2.53 8.58
N GLU A 537 -5.24 -3.83 8.88
CA GLU A 537 -5.28 -4.36 10.24
C GLU A 537 -6.55 -3.99 11.03
N THR A 538 -7.64 -3.72 10.32
CA THR A 538 -8.94 -3.38 10.91
C THR A 538 -10.03 -4.35 10.49
N GLY A 539 -11.00 -4.58 11.37
CA GLY A 539 -12.15 -5.43 11.06
C GLY A 539 -11.77 -6.89 10.77
N TYR A 540 -12.35 -7.45 9.71
CA TYR A 540 -12.18 -8.85 9.31
C TYR A 540 -11.65 -8.95 7.88
N PRO A 541 -10.83 -9.96 7.54
CA PRO A 541 -10.40 -11.05 8.42
C PRO A 541 -9.45 -10.61 9.55
N ALA A 542 -9.52 -11.28 10.70
CA ALA A 542 -8.77 -10.93 11.91
C ALA A 542 -7.79 -12.04 12.33
N ALA A 543 -6.56 -11.62 12.63
CA ALA A 543 -5.46 -12.34 13.26
C ALA A 543 -5.63 -12.67 14.76
N ASN A 544 -5.55 -13.92 15.23
CA ASN A 544 -5.21 -14.18 16.65
C ASN A 544 -4.38 -15.46 16.88
N ALA A 545 -3.74 -15.58 18.05
CA ALA A 545 -2.85 -16.70 18.34
C ALA A 545 -2.94 -17.15 19.80
N SER A 546 -2.44 -18.36 20.10
CA SER A 546 -2.26 -18.85 21.49
C SER A 546 -1.18 -18.10 22.25
N TYR A 547 -0.17 -17.62 21.53
CA TYR A 547 0.94 -16.83 22.02
C TYR A 547 1.50 -16.02 20.85
N THR A 548 1.90 -14.78 21.13
CA THR A 548 2.60 -13.91 20.18
C THR A 548 3.76 -13.27 20.94
N TRP A 549 4.95 -13.30 20.36
CA TRP A 549 6.09 -12.57 20.92
C TRP A 549 5.78 -11.06 20.95
N HIS A 550 6.17 -10.36 22.01
CA HIS A 550 5.70 -9.01 22.31
C HIS A 550 6.05 -7.92 21.27
N GLY A 551 7.02 -8.16 20.38
CA GLY A 551 7.33 -7.26 19.27
C GLY A 551 6.74 -7.67 17.92
N ASP A 552 5.92 -8.74 17.90
CA ASP A 552 5.15 -9.17 16.73
C ASP A 552 3.66 -8.92 16.94
N THR A 553 2.88 -9.02 15.86
CA THR A 553 1.42 -9.11 15.90
C THR A 553 0.96 -10.37 15.16
N ALA A 554 -0.22 -10.90 15.50
CA ALA A 554 -0.81 -11.99 14.73
C ALA A 554 -1.31 -11.51 13.34
N THR A 555 -1.57 -10.21 13.20
CA THR A 555 -2.04 -9.58 11.96
C THR A 555 -0.96 -9.51 10.88
N ASN A 556 0.31 -9.42 11.27
CA ASN A 556 1.43 -9.46 10.31
C ASN A 556 1.38 -10.68 9.38
N ALA A 557 0.92 -11.84 9.85
CA ALA A 557 0.81 -13.02 8.99
C ALA A 557 -0.27 -12.91 7.89
N ILE A 558 -1.09 -11.85 7.91
CA ILE A 558 -2.17 -11.61 6.95
C ILE A 558 -2.16 -10.17 6.40
N ASP A 559 -1.05 -9.43 6.54
CA ASP A 559 -0.93 -8.02 6.16
C ASP A 559 -0.69 -7.80 4.64
N GLY A 560 -0.66 -8.89 3.88
CA GLY A 560 -0.42 -8.91 2.44
C GLY A 560 1.04 -8.86 2.02
N GLN A 561 1.98 -8.86 2.96
CA GLN A 561 3.44 -8.82 2.72
C GLN A 561 4.08 -10.17 3.07
N ASP A 562 5.25 -10.44 2.49
CA ASP A 562 6.00 -11.68 2.75
C ASP A 562 7.50 -11.47 2.56
N PHE A 563 8.20 -11.10 3.65
CA PHE A 563 9.65 -10.96 3.65
C PHE A 563 10.29 -11.61 4.87
N HIS A 564 11.42 -12.28 4.64
CA HIS A 564 12.14 -13.08 5.64
C HIS A 564 13.29 -12.29 6.28
N LEU A 565 13.01 -11.04 6.65
CA LEU A 565 13.93 -10.12 7.30
C LEU A 565 13.73 -10.13 8.82
N ASP A 566 14.72 -9.66 9.56
CA ASP A 566 14.56 -9.39 10.99
C ASP A 566 13.92 -8.02 11.23
N ILE A 567 14.47 -6.98 10.59
CA ILE A 567 14.01 -5.59 10.63
C ILE A 567 14.01 -5.03 9.20
N PRO A 568 12.91 -4.39 8.75
CA PRO A 568 11.59 -4.40 9.37
C PRO A 568 11.03 -5.83 9.46
N SER A 569 10.01 -6.05 10.29
CA SER A 569 9.38 -7.36 10.43
C SER A 569 7.94 -7.33 9.90
N THR A 570 7.61 -8.31 9.07
CA THR A 570 6.23 -8.73 8.80
C THR A 570 6.12 -10.22 9.10
N ARG A 571 5.98 -10.53 10.39
CA ARG A 571 5.84 -11.90 10.86
C ARG A 571 5.08 -11.99 12.17
N TRP A 572 4.54 -13.18 12.39
CA TRP A 572 4.08 -13.65 13.69
C TRP A 572 5.00 -14.77 14.17
N THR A 573 5.50 -14.70 15.40
CA THR A 573 6.31 -15.78 16.00
C THR A 573 5.86 -16.17 17.40
N THR A 574 6.22 -17.40 17.79
CA THR A 574 5.97 -17.97 19.13
C THR A 574 7.21 -17.89 20.03
N TYR A 575 8.16 -17.01 19.72
CA TYR A 575 9.42 -16.92 20.47
C TYR A 575 9.19 -16.60 21.96
N GLY A 576 9.71 -17.45 22.84
CA GLY A 576 9.51 -17.32 24.29
C GLY A 576 8.18 -17.89 24.81
N SER A 577 7.39 -18.57 23.97
CA SER A 577 6.16 -19.24 24.39
C SER A 577 6.43 -20.30 25.46
N PRO A 578 5.62 -20.37 26.54
CA PRO A 578 5.66 -21.47 27.51
C PRO A 578 4.91 -22.71 27.01
N ASN A 579 4.21 -22.62 25.87
CA ASN A 579 3.37 -23.69 25.35
C ASN A 579 4.22 -24.72 24.60
N ARG A 580 3.86 -26.00 24.73
CA ARG A 580 4.45 -27.07 23.90
C ARG A 580 3.98 -27.01 22.45
N THR A 581 2.83 -26.39 22.21
CA THR A 581 2.19 -26.29 20.90
C THR A 581 1.43 -24.98 20.85
N ASP A 582 1.63 -24.23 19.78
CA ASP A 582 1.00 -22.95 19.54
C ASP A 582 0.21 -22.97 18.24
N TRP A 583 -0.71 -22.01 18.13
CA TRP A 583 -1.54 -21.86 16.94
C TRP A 583 -1.71 -20.38 16.57
N LEU A 584 -1.83 -20.14 15.27
CA LEU A 584 -2.31 -18.90 14.67
C LEU A 584 -3.64 -19.20 13.99
N ALA A 585 -4.67 -18.41 14.27
CA ALA A 585 -5.99 -18.53 13.67
C ALA A 585 -6.40 -17.24 12.95
N VAL A 586 -7.10 -17.41 11.84
CA VAL A 586 -7.75 -16.35 11.08
C VAL A 586 -9.24 -16.49 11.26
N ASP A 587 -9.87 -15.42 11.74
CA ASP A 587 -11.31 -15.26 11.81
C ASP A 587 -11.78 -14.45 10.60
N LEU A 588 -12.51 -15.09 9.69
CA LEU A 588 -13.01 -14.48 8.46
C LEU A 588 -14.27 -13.64 8.69
N GLY A 589 -14.85 -13.69 9.90
CA GLY A 589 -16.06 -12.97 10.30
C GLY A 589 -17.36 -13.54 9.72
N ALA A 590 -17.32 -13.98 8.46
CA ALA A 590 -18.37 -14.73 7.78
C ALA A 590 -17.76 -15.94 7.05
N ALA A 591 -18.55 -17.00 6.89
CA ALA A 591 -18.05 -18.22 6.27
C ALA A 591 -17.58 -17.99 4.82
N THR A 592 -16.43 -18.55 4.47
CA THR A 592 -15.78 -18.47 3.16
C THR A 592 -15.50 -19.88 2.64
N VAL A 593 -15.49 -20.06 1.32
CA VAL A 593 -15.06 -21.31 0.68
C VAL A 593 -13.53 -21.36 0.66
N VAL A 594 -12.94 -22.46 1.14
CA VAL A 594 -11.49 -22.63 1.20
C VAL A 594 -11.10 -23.94 0.53
N ASP A 595 -10.22 -23.85 -0.47
CA ASP A 595 -9.65 -24.99 -1.21
C ASP A 595 -8.14 -24.88 -1.49
N ASP A 596 -7.52 -23.71 -1.40
CA ASP A 596 -6.07 -23.48 -1.54
C ASP A 596 -5.56 -22.61 -0.38
N VAL A 597 -4.85 -23.23 0.56
CA VAL A 597 -4.17 -22.54 1.67
C VAL A 597 -2.68 -22.49 1.38
N ARG A 598 -2.05 -21.33 1.56
CA ARG A 598 -0.60 -21.15 1.40
C ARG A 598 -0.02 -20.58 2.68
N LEU A 599 1.06 -21.20 3.15
CA LEU A 599 1.79 -20.79 4.35
C LEU A 599 3.24 -20.54 3.98
N ASP A 600 3.82 -19.43 4.43
CA ASP A 600 5.27 -19.26 4.44
C ASP A 600 5.79 -19.16 5.88
N PHE A 601 6.68 -20.09 6.23
CA PHE A 601 7.23 -20.23 7.57
C PHE A 601 8.51 -19.41 7.70
N TYR A 602 8.52 -18.54 8.72
CA TYR A 602 9.70 -17.79 9.11
C TYR A 602 10.74 -18.72 9.74
N ASP A 603 12.00 -18.55 9.34
CA ASP A 603 13.14 -19.26 9.92
C ASP A 603 14.36 -18.33 9.95
N ASP A 604 14.83 -18.00 11.16
CA ASP A 604 16.00 -17.15 11.41
C ASP A 604 17.31 -17.94 11.55
N GLY A 605 17.25 -19.28 11.37
CA GLY A 605 18.36 -20.19 11.61
C GLY A 605 18.68 -20.45 13.09
N GLY A 606 18.03 -19.74 14.01
CA GLY A 606 18.28 -19.72 15.46
C GLY A 606 17.01 -19.95 16.28
N GLY A 607 16.48 -18.88 16.89
CA GLY A 607 15.44 -18.94 17.91
C GLY A 607 14.05 -19.30 17.38
N VAL A 608 13.77 -18.98 16.11
CA VAL A 608 12.50 -19.29 15.44
C VAL A 608 12.78 -20.11 14.20
N ARG A 609 12.17 -21.29 14.09
CA ARG A 609 12.48 -22.27 13.05
C ARG A 609 11.21 -22.83 12.42
N VAL A 610 11.32 -23.34 11.20
CA VAL A 610 10.24 -24.11 10.56
C VAL A 610 9.76 -25.26 11.48
N PRO A 611 8.44 -25.53 11.57
CA PRO A 611 7.94 -26.65 12.37
C PRO A 611 8.32 -28.01 11.80
N ASP A 612 8.40 -29.02 12.66
CA ASP A 612 8.54 -30.43 12.23
C ASP A 612 7.24 -30.93 11.57
N SER A 613 6.10 -30.44 12.07
CA SER A 613 4.79 -30.73 11.51
C SER A 613 3.77 -29.65 11.88
N TYR A 614 2.73 -29.51 11.06
CA TYR A 614 1.58 -28.66 11.35
C TYR A 614 0.26 -29.34 11.00
N ALA A 615 -0.77 -29.04 11.79
CA ALA A 615 -2.16 -29.35 11.47
C ALA A 615 -2.87 -28.09 10.97
N LEU A 616 -3.69 -28.25 9.94
CA LEU A 616 -4.68 -27.23 9.56
C LEU A 616 -6.03 -27.65 10.14
N GLN A 617 -6.63 -26.73 10.88
CA GLN A 617 -7.92 -26.94 11.52
C GLN A 617 -8.90 -25.87 11.11
N TYR A 618 -10.16 -26.25 10.98
CA TYR A 618 -11.27 -25.32 10.78
C TYR A 618 -12.26 -25.47 11.92
N GLN A 619 -13.06 -24.44 12.15
CA GLN A 619 -14.14 -24.54 13.10
C GLN A 619 -15.42 -24.96 12.38
N ASP A 620 -16.05 -26.05 12.86
CA ASP A 620 -17.31 -26.53 12.31
C ASP A 620 -18.49 -25.63 12.72
N THR A 621 -19.67 -25.89 12.17
CA THR A 621 -20.89 -25.12 12.46
C THR A 621 -21.32 -25.17 13.94
N ALA A 622 -20.83 -26.15 14.71
CA ALA A 622 -21.07 -26.26 16.14
C ALA A 622 -20.02 -25.50 16.98
N GLY A 623 -19.05 -24.86 16.34
CA GLY A 623 -17.96 -24.16 17.03
C GLY A 623 -16.83 -25.07 17.50
N THR A 624 -16.73 -26.29 16.99
CA THR A 624 -15.66 -27.22 17.38
C THR A 624 -14.53 -27.19 16.36
N TRP A 625 -13.28 -27.07 16.83
CA TRP A 625 -12.11 -27.20 15.97
C TRP A 625 -11.93 -28.65 15.50
N ARG A 626 -11.74 -28.82 14.19
CA ARG A 626 -11.48 -30.12 13.55
C ARG A 626 -10.36 -30.00 12.54
N ASP A 627 -9.61 -31.08 12.35
CA ASP A 627 -8.64 -31.16 11.26
C ASP A 627 -9.35 -31.07 9.90
N ILE A 628 -8.78 -30.31 8.98
CA ILE A 628 -9.28 -30.21 7.61
C ILE A 628 -9.05 -31.56 6.90
N PRO A 629 -10.08 -32.24 6.36
CA PRO A 629 -9.90 -33.49 5.64
C PRO A 629 -9.38 -33.26 4.20
N GLY A 630 -8.95 -34.32 3.52
CA GLY A 630 -8.72 -34.29 2.06
C GLY A 630 -7.57 -33.37 1.59
N GLN A 631 -6.56 -33.16 2.43
CA GLN A 631 -5.42 -32.29 2.14
C GLN A 631 -4.41 -32.96 1.18
N THR A 632 -3.92 -32.21 0.21
CA THR A 632 -2.72 -32.52 -0.58
C THR A 632 -1.69 -31.41 -0.35
N ARG A 633 -0.51 -31.76 0.20
CA ARG A 633 0.52 -30.80 0.61
C ARG A 633 1.71 -30.81 -0.33
N THR A 634 2.17 -29.62 -0.72
CA THR A 634 3.41 -29.40 -1.47
C THR A 634 4.20 -28.27 -0.82
N PRO A 635 5.39 -28.53 -0.26
CA PRO A 635 6.02 -29.84 -0.08
C PRO A 635 5.26 -30.75 0.92
N THR A 636 5.58 -32.04 0.92
CA THR A 636 4.92 -33.02 1.82
C THR A 636 5.29 -32.80 3.29
N ALA A 637 6.54 -32.43 3.55
CA ALA A 637 7.01 -31.98 4.87
C ALA A 637 7.15 -30.45 4.87
N PRO A 638 6.98 -29.77 6.03
CA PRO A 638 7.15 -28.33 6.11
C PRO A 638 8.54 -27.91 5.61
N ALA A 639 8.59 -26.87 4.77
CA ALA A 639 9.84 -26.28 4.30
C ALA A 639 9.95 -24.82 4.75
N ALA A 640 11.13 -24.43 5.20
CA ALA A 640 11.43 -23.04 5.54
C ALA A 640 11.55 -22.20 4.26
N ARG A 641 11.13 -20.92 4.34
CA ARG A 641 11.39 -19.91 3.31
C ARG A 641 10.93 -20.35 1.92
N ARG A 642 9.76 -20.99 1.85
CA ARG A 642 9.12 -21.52 0.64
C ARG A 642 7.62 -21.59 0.90
N ILE A 643 6.82 -21.43 -0.17
CA ILE A 643 5.39 -21.65 -0.09
C ILE A 643 5.09 -23.11 0.24
N ASN A 644 4.48 -23.32 1.40
CA ASN A 644 3.86 -24.57 1.80
C ASN A 644 2.40 -24.51 1.37
N ARG A 645 2.09 -25.11 0.22
CA ARG A 645 0.76 -25.12 -0.38
C ARG A 645 -0.04 -26.34 0.06
N ILE A 646 -1.29 -26.12 0.46
CA ILE A 646 -2.23 -27.14 0.88
C ILE A 646 -3.52 -27.01 0.08
N LEU A 647 -3.73 -27.96 -0.83
CA LEU A 647 -4.98 -28.11 -1.58
C LEU A 647 -5.97 -28.96 -0.79
N ILE A 648 -7.24 -28.58 -0.76
CA ILE A 648 -8.30 -29.23 0.01
C ILE A 648 -9.38 -29.74 -0.94
N SER A 649 -9.65 -31.04 -0.93
CA SER A 649 -10.68 -31.66 -1.77
C SER A 649 -11.53 -32.68 -0.99
N PRO A 650 -12.88 -32.51 -0.92
CA PRO A 650 -13.65 -31.37 -1.45
C PRO A 650 -13.39 -30.06 -0.66
N PRO A 651 -13.63 -28.87 -1.27
CA PRO A 651 -13.53 -27.59 -0.57
C PRO A 651 -14.37 -27.55 0.72
N ILE A 652 -13.88 -26.84 1.74
CA ILE A 652 -14.65 -26.59 2.97
C ILE A 652 -15.29 -25.21 2.93
N THR A 653 -16.31 -24.98 3.76
CA THR A 653 -16.87 -23.64 4.01
C THR A 653 -16.80 -23.39 5.51
N THR A 654 -16.06 -22.37 5.92
CA THR A 654 -15.80 -22.06 7.34
C THR A 654 -15.58 -20.56 7.54
N ASP A 655 -15.91 -20.07 8.73
CA ASP A 655 -15.62 -18.71 9.18
C ASP A 655 -14.29 -18.63 9.93
N ARG A 656 -13.67 -19.75 10.31
CA ARG A 656 -12.39 -19.76 11.04
C ARG A 656 -11.48 -20.90 10.63
N LEU A 657 -10.21 -20.58 10.43
CA LEU A 657 -9.14 -21.53 10.14
C LEU A 657 -7.97 -21.25 11.08
N ARG A 658 -7.25 -22.30 11.49
CA ARG A 658 -6.00 -22.15 12.25
C ARG A 658 -4.93 -23.13 11.82
N VAL A 659 -3.68 -22.67 11.94
CA VAL A 659 -2.47 -23.48 11.83
C VAL A 659 -2.01 -23.84 13.23
N VAL A 660 -1.86 -25.12 13.51
CA VAL A 660 -1.28 -25.62 14.77
C VAL A 660 0.09 -26.19 14.46
N ALA A 661 1.14 -25.43 14.76
CA ALA A 661 2.51 -25.78 14.43
C ALA A 661 3.22 -26.40 15.65
N SER A 662 4.07 -27.39 15.40
CA SER A 662 4.78 -28.09 16.47
C SER A 662 6.21 -28.43 16.09
N ARG A 663 7.08 -28.39 17.11
CA ARG A 663 8.44 -28.88 17.06
C ARG A 663 8.66 -29.89 18.17
N THR A 664 9.38 -30.95 17.86
CA THR A 664 9.71 -32.06 18.75
C THR A 664 10.62 -31.62 19.90
N ASP A 665 11.46 -30.61 19.65
CA ASP A 665 12.32 -29.97 20.65
C ASP A 665 11.60 -28.91 21.51
N GLY A 666 10.36 -28.56 21.18
CA GLY A 666 9.60 -27.50 21.85
C GLY A 666 10.06 -26.07 21.53
N GLY A 667 10.87 -25.88 20.49
CA GLY A 667 11.32 -24.56 20.03
C GLY A 667 10.20 -23.74 19.38
N ALA A 668 10.49 -22.47 19.09
CA ALA A 668 9.52 -21.54 18.52
C ALA A 668 9.37 -21.69 17.00
N THR A 669 8.20 -21.28 16.51
CA THR A 669 7.81 -21.28 15.09
C THR A 669 7.23 -19.91 14.72
N GLY A 670 7.19 -19.59 13.42
CA GLY A 670 6.55 -18.37 12.96
C GLY A 670 6.09 -18.44 11.51
N LEU A 671 5.24 -17.50 11.12
CA LEU A 671 4.73 -17.32 9.77
C LEU A 671 4.98 -15.89 9.32
N THR A 672 5.46 -15.70 8.10
CA THR A 672 5.45 -14.41 7.41
C THR A 672 4.11 -14.20 6.70
N ALA A 673 3.55 -15.26 6.10
CA ALA A 673 2.27 -15.18 5.39
C ALA A 673 1.38 -16.42 5.61
N LEU A 674 0.08 -16.17 5.74
CA LEU A 674 -1.02 -17.13 5.69
C LEU A 674 -2.07 -16.61 4.70
N GLN A 675 -2.21 -17.30 3.58
CA GLN A 675 -3.08 -16.90 2.48
C GLN A 675 -4.17 -17.93 2.24
N LEU A 676 -5.37 -17.46 1.90
CA LEU A 676 -6.53 -18.26 1.50
C LEU A 676 -6.90 -17.90 0.07
N ILE A 677 -6.32 -18.63 -0.88
CA ILE A 677 -6.39 -18.29 -2.29
C ILE A 677 -7.68 -18.85 -2.91
N ARG A 678 -8.49 -17.95 -3.46
CA ARG A 678 -9.70 -18.28 -4.20
C ARG A 678 -9.56 -17.90 -5.66
N ARG A 679 -10.10 -18.75 -6.54
CA ARG A 679 -10.24 -18.47 -7.97
C ARG A 679 -11.66 -17.98 -8.29
N PRO A 680 -11.86 -16.70 -8.63
CA PRO A 680 -13.15 -16.22 -9.13
C PRO A 680 -13.43 -16.73 -10.55
N ASP A 681 -14.72 -16.79 -10.88
CA ASP A 681 -15.17 -16.92 -12.27
C ASP A 681 -15.25 -15.51 -12.88
N PRO A 682 -14.47 -15.20 -13.92
CA PRO A 682 -14.45 -13.86 -14.51
C PRO A 682 -15.76 -13.50 -15.23
N GLY A 683 -16.61 -14.49 -15.54
CA GLY A 683 -17.94 -14.25 -16.11
C GLY A 683 -19.00 -13.89 -15.07
N VAL A 684 -18.70 -14.02 -13.78
CA VAL A 684 -19.67 -13.85 -12.70
C VAL A 684 -19.27 -12.66 -11.82
N SER A 685 -20.23 -11.82 -11.47
CA SER A 685 -20.06 -10.82 -10.42
C SER A 685 -21.12 -10.99 -9.35
N VAL A 686 -20.74 -10.73 -8.10
CA VAL A 686 -21.64 -10.66 -6.96
C VAL A 686 -21.31 -9.40 -6.17
N ALA A 687 -22.32 -8.67 -5.77
CA ALA A 687 -22.18 -7.45 -4.98
C ALA A 687 -23.40 -7.27 -4.07
N PHE A 688 -23.22 -6.50 -2.99
CA PHE A 688 -24.34 -5.92 -2.26
C PHE A 688 -24.75 -4.61 -2.92
N THR A 689 -26.00 -4.20 -2.76
CA THR A 689 -26.44 -2.87 -3.22
C THR A 689 -26.16 -1.78 -2.19
N GLU A 690 -26.03 -2.20 -0.94
CA GLU A 690 -25.69 -1.41 0.23
C GLU A 690 -24.17 -1.38 0.43
N SER A 691 -23.65 -0.30 1.01
CA SER A 691 -22.24 -0.18 1.39
C SER A 691 -21.94 -0.68 2.80
N SER A 692 -22.97 -0.77 3.65
CA SER A 692 -22.90 -1.41 4.97
C SER A 692 -24.31 -1.79 5.45
N LEU A 693 -24.38 -2.65 6.45
CA LEU A 693 -25.65 -3.05 7.06
C LEU A 693 -25.75 -2.54 8.52
N PRO A 694 -26.61 -1.56 8.79
CA PRO A 694 -26.96 -1.19 10.16
C PRO A 694 -27.63 -2.37 10.87
N ILE A 695 -27.14 -2.72 12.04
CA ILE A 695 -27.63 -3.87 12.81
C ILE A 695 -27.85 -3.52 14.29
N ASP A 696 -28.79 -4.23 14.91
CA ASP A 696 -28.89 -4.32 16.35
C ASP A 696 -29.38 -5.71 16.77
N ALA A 697 -29.04 -6.11 17.99
CA ALA A 697 -29.39 -7.40 18.54
C ALA A 697 -30.92 -7.60 18.58
N GLY A 698 -31.38 -8.75 18.09
CA GLY A 698 -32.81 -9.10 18.06
C GLY A 698 -33.61 -8.46 16.92
N ARG A 699 -32.98 -7.63 16.06
CA ARG A 699 -33.66 -6.98 14.93
C ARG A 699 -33.58 -7.83 13.67
N THR A 700 -34.57 -7.65 12.80
CA THR A 700 -34.54 -8.16 11.42
C THR A 700 -34.37 -6.98 10.46
N VAL A 701 -33.37 -7.07 9.60
CA VAL A 701 -33.00 -6.05 8.62
C VAL A 701 -33.08 -6.62 7.21
N THR A 702 -33.30 -5.75 6.22
CA THR A 702 -33.37 -6.15 4.81
C THR A 702 -32.05 -5.82 4.13
N VAL A 703 -31.55 -6.74 3.30
CA VAL A 703 -30.33 -6.54 2.49
C VAL A 703 -30.51 -7.12 1.09
N HIS A 704 -29.82 -6.58 0.09
CA HIS A 704 -29.93 -7.03 -1.29
C HIS A 704 -28.59 -7.48 -1.85
N THR A 705 -28.61 -8.64 -2.52
CA THR A 705 -27.48 -9.15 -3.29
C THR A 705 -27.80 -9.06 -4.77
N ARG A 706 -26.90 -8.47 -5.56
CA ARG A 706 -26.95 -8.45 -7.02
C ARG A 706 -25.90 -9.41 -7.58
N VAL A 707 -26.33 -10.32 -8.44
CA VAL A 707 -25.48 -11.27 -9.15
C VAL A 707 -25.62 -11.03 -10.64
N THR A 708 -24.52 -10.93 -11.37
CA THR A 708 -24.52 -10.89 -12.83
C THR A 708 -23.77 -12.11 -13.35
N ALA A 709 -24.38 -12.86 -14.26
CA ALA A 709 -23.77 -14.04 -14.88
C ALA A 709 -24.33 -14.25 -16.31
N PRO A 710 -23.62 -14.96 -17.20
CA PRO A 710 -24.15 -15.33 -18.50
C PRO A 710 -25.44 -16.14 -18.33
N VAL A 711 -26.43 -15.92 -19.20
CA VAL A 711 -27.77 -16.55 -19.09
C VAL A 711 -27.72 -18.08 -19.06
N ALA A 712 -26.70 -18.68 -19.68
CA ALA A 712 -26.49 -20.13 -19.72
C ALA A 712 -25.68 -20.69 -18.54
N ALA A 713 -25.14 -19.85 -17.65
CA ALA A 713 -24.32 -20.29 -16.53
C ALA A 713 -25.20 -20.83 -15.38
N ASP A 714 -24.92 -22.04 -14.90
CA ASP A 714 -25.51 -22.57 -13.67
C ASP A 714 -24.77 -21.98 -12.47
N VAL A 715 -25.32 -20.91 -11.90
CA VAL A 715 -24.77 -20.22 -10.72
C VAL A 715 -25.66 -20.43 -9.49
N ARG A 716 -25.03 -20.67 -8.34
CA ARG A 716 -25.71 -20.81 -7.06
C ARG A 716 -25.20 -19.78 -6.06
N THR A 717 -26.11 -18.97 -5.54
CA THR A 717 -25.79 -17.91 -4.57
C THR A 717 -26.31 -18.26 -3.19
N SER A 718 -25.44 -18.16 -2.18
CA SER A 718 -25.78 -18.23 -0.76
C SER A 718 -25.42 -16.93 -0.05
N LEU A 719 -26.10 -16.66 1.07
CA LEU A 719 -25.78 -15.58 1.99
C LEU A 719 -25.25 -16.21 3.29
N GLU A 720 -23.95 -16.10 3.50
CA GLU A 720 -23.26 -16.58 4.69
C GLU A 720 -23.28 -15.49 5.77
N LEU A 721 -23.60 -15.89 7.00
CA LEU A 721 -23.82 -14.98 8.12
C LEU A 721 -22.94 -15.38 9.31
N PRO A 722 -22.69 -14.44 10.24
CA PRO A 722 -22.11 -14.75 11.53
C PRO A 722 -22.94 -15.79 12.30
N ARG A 723 -22.29 -16.54 13.19
CA ARG A 723 -22.95 -17.65 13.89
C ARG A 723 -24.17 -17.20 14.68
N GLY A 724 -25.22 -18.01 14.60
CA GLY A 724 -26.51 -17.77 15.25
C GLY A 724 -27.43 -16.84 14.47
N TRP A 725 -26.92 -16.04 13.52
CA TRP A 725 -27.76 -15.22 12.66
C TRP A 725 -28.49 -16.09 11.64
N THR A 726 -29.63 -15.61 11.14
CA THR A 726 -30.42 -16.32 10.13
C THR A 726 -30.82 -15.40 9.00
N ALA A 727 -30.86 -15.92 7.77
CA ALA A 727 -31.39 -15.21 6.62
C ALA A 727 -32.52 -15.99 5.95
N ARG A 728 -33.47 -15.24 5.38
CA ARG A 728 -34.51 -15.75 4.51
C ARG A 728 -34.55 -14.94 3.22
N ALA A 729 -34.44 -15.60 2.07
CA ALA A 729 -34.74 -14.98 0.78
C ALA A 729 -36.24 -14.67 0.68
N VAL A 730 -36.59 -13.42 0.41
CA VAL A 730 -37.98 -12.96 0.31
C VAL A 730 -38.43 -12.86 -1.14
N ALA A 731 -37.55 -12.37 -2.03
CA ALA A 731 -37.83 -12.24 -3.45
C ALA A 731 -36.54 -12.24 -4.27
N THR A 732 -36.59 -12.80 -5.48
CA THR A 732 -35.52 -12.68 -6.48
C THR A 732 -36.11 -12.10 -7.77
N ARG A 733 -35.55 -10.99 -8.25
CA ARG A 733 -35.93 -10.35 -9.52
C ARG A 733 -34.81 -10.53 -10.53
N ARG A 734 -35.14 -10.98 -11.74
CA ARG A 734 -34.16 -11.20 -12.83
C ARG A 734 -34.39 -10.19 -13.95
N PHE A 735 -33.31 -9.60 -14.46
CA PHE A 735 -33.28 -8.67 -15.58
C PHE A 735 -32.09 -9.01 -16.48
N GLY A 736 -32.35 -9.77 -17.55
CA GLY A 736 -31.30 -10.27 -18.44
C GLY A 736 -30.28 -11.12 -17.68
N PRO A 737 -28.96 -10.80 -17.75
CA PRO A 737 -27.91 -11.54 -17.05
C PRO A 737 -27.86 -11.24 -15.53
N ALA A 738 -28.62 -10.27 -15.03
CA ALA A 738 -28.58 -9.86 -13.63
C ALA A 738 -29.76 -10.43 -12.82
N ALA A 739 -29.50 -10.84 -11.58
CA ALA A 739 -30.48 -11.23 -10.59
C ALA A 739 -30.24 -10.48 -9.28
N THR A 740 -31.27 -9.83 -8.74
CA THR A 740 -31.24 -9.21 -7.41
C THR A 740 -32.11 -10.01 -6.47
N THR A 741 -31.55 -10.45 -5.35
CA THR A 741 -32.27 -11.15 -4.28
C THR A 741 -32.38 -10.26 -3.05
N THR A 742 -33.59 -10.11 -2.53
CA THR A 742 -33.89 -9.45 -1.26
C THR A 742 -33.88 -10.49 -0.14
N TRP A 743 -33.11 -10.23 0.91
CA TRP A 743 -32.97 -11.07 2.08
C TRP A 743 -33.49 -10.36 3.33
N GLN A 744 -34.15 -11.09 4.21
CA GLN A 744 -34.37 -10.70 5.60
C GLN A 744 -33.32 -11.37 6.47
N VAL A 745 -32.46 -10.58 7.10
CA VAL A 745 -31.41 -11.04 8.02
C VAL A 745 -31.85 -10.73 9.44
N THR A 746 -31.92 -11.76 10.28
CA THR A 746 -32.28 -11.65 11.70
C THR A 746 -31.03 -11.80 12.56
N VAL A 747 -30.75 -10.75 13.34
CA VAL A 747 -29.64 -10.70 14.30
C VAL A 747 -30.11 -11.30 15.63
N PRO A 748 -29.37 -12.24 16.25
CA PRO A 748 -29.72 -12.81 17.54
C PRO A 748 -29.78 -11.75 18.65
N ALA A 749 -30.66 -11.93 19.63
CA ALA A 749 -30.79 -11.01 20.76
C ALA A 749 -29.53 -10.92 21.64
N GLY A 750 -28.67 -11.94 21.62
CA GLY A 750 -27.40 -11.97 22.34
C GLY A 750 -26.17 -11.58 21.51
N ALA A 751 -26.33 -11.16 20.26
CA ALA A 751 -25.20 -10.72 19.44
C ALA A 751 -24.63 -9.39 19.97
N ASP A 752 -23.32 -9.17 19.81
CA ASP A 752 -22.70 -7.84 19.97
C ASP A 752 -22.67 -7.14 18.61
N PRO A 753 -23.55 -6.16 18.34
CA PRO A 753 -23.55 -5.43 17.07
C PRO A 753 -22.30 -4.55 16.90
N ALA A 754 -21.61 -4.22 17.98
CA ALA A 754 -20.38 -3.45 17.93
C ALA A 754 -19.16 -4.32 17.58
N ALA A 755 -19.32 -5.64 17.40
CA ALA A 755 -18.25 -6.51 16.92
C ALA A 755 -17.97 -6.34 15.41
N GLY A 756 -18.86 -5.67 14.66
CA GLY A 756 -18.65 -5.36 13.24
C GLY A 756 -18.56 -6.59 12.33
N LEU A 757 -19.13 -7.73 12.75
CA LEU A 757 -19.06 -9.00 12.01
C LEU A 757 -19.69 -8.85 10.61
N PRO A 758 -18.96 -9.08 9.51
CA PRO A 758 -19.50 -8.91 8.17
C PRO A 758 -20.51 -10.00 7.82
N ILE A 759 -21.27 -9.77 6.74
CA ILE A 759 -21.99 -10.85 6.03
C ILE A 759 -21.37 -11.05 4.65
N ARG A 760 -21.43 -12.28 4.11
CA ARG A 760 -20.81 -12.61 2.82
C ARG A 760 -21.83 -13.21 1.86
N ALA A 761 -21.92 -12.66 0.65
CA ALA A 761 -22.61 -13.31 -0.45
C ALA A 761 -21.61 -14.19 -1.20
N ILE A 762 -21.91 -15.47 -1.40
CA ILE A 762 -21.06 -16.40 -2.16
C ILE A 762 -21.83 -16.89 -3.37
N THR A 763 -21.27 -16.71 -4.57
CA THR A 763 -21.80 -17.28 -5.81
C THR A 763 -20.82 -18.30 -6.37
N ARG A 764 -21.29 -19.53 -6.56
CA ARG A 764 -20.51 -20.66 -7.10
C ARG A 764 -20.95 -20.94 -8.54
N SER A 765 -19.98 -21.16 -9.42
CA SER A 765 -20.19 -21.66 -10.79
C SER A 765 -19.37 -22.94 -11.02
N SER A 766 -19.43 -23.50 -12.22
CA SER A 766 -18.55 -24.61 -12.63
C SER A 766 -17.07 -24.21 -12.79
N THR A 767 -16.78 -22.92 -12.78
CA THR A 767 -15.50 -22.32 -13.19
C THR A 767 -14.89 -21.43 -12.12
N GLY A 768 -15.53 -21.26 -10.97
CA GLY A 768 -14.97 -20.53 -9.84
C GLY A 768 -15.97 -20.20 -8.75
N VAL A 769 -15.49 -19.45 -7.75
CA VAL A 769 -16.29 -18.92 -6.65
C VAL A 769 -16.06 -17.42 -6.56
N ASN A 770 -17.12 -16.64 -6.66
CA ASN A 770 -17.09 -15.19 -6.45
C ASN A 770 -17.76 -14.86 -5.13
N SER A 771 -17.27 -13.85 -4.43
CA SER A 771 -17.89 -13.40 -3.18
C SER A 771 -17.82 -11.89 -3.02
N ALA A 772 -18.78 -11.35 -2.28
CA ALA A 772 -18.77 -9.97 -1.78
C ALA A 772 -18.96 -9.99 -0.27
N LEU A 773 -18.29 -9.07 0.42
CA LEU A 773 -18.46 -8.81 1.85
C LEU A 773 -19.27 -7.53 2.04
N LEU A 774 -20.12 -7.51 3.06
CA LEU A 774 -20.80 -6.30 3.52
C LEU A 774 -20.46 -6.11 5.01
N PRO A 775 -19.73 -5.04 5.37
CA PRO A 775 -19.49 -4.73 6.76
C PRO A 775 -20.81 -4.41 7.47
N THR A 776 -20.92 -4.85 8.72
CA THR A 776 -22.02 -4.46 9.59
C THR A 776 -21.58 -3.34 10.52
N ARG A 777 -22.53 -2.50 10.91
CA ARG A 777 -22.27 -1.44 11.90
C ARG A 777 -23.42 -1.36 12.89
N TYR A 778 -23.10 -1.16 14.16
CA TYR A 778 -24.09 -0.64 15.09
C TYR A 778 -24.39 0.81 14.70
N GLN A 779 -25.66 1.19 14.71
CA GLN A 779 -26.10 2.56 14.49
C GLN A 779 -26.83 2.98 15.75
N PHE A 780 -26.32 3.99 16.47
CA PHE A 780 -27.01 4.47 17.66
C PHE A 780 -28.35 5.11 17.28
N ASP A 781 -29.41 4.62 17.92
CA ASP A 781 -30.73 5.23 17.94
C ASP A 781 -31.18 5.36 19.41
N PRO A 782 -31.44 6.57 19.92
CA PRO A 782 -32.00 6.77 21.25
C PRO A 782 -33.30 5.98 21.50
N ALA A 783 -34.09 5.68 20.47
CA ALA A 783 -35.32 4.89 20.56
C ALA A 783 -35.07 3.43 21.01
N ASP A 784 -33.86 2.90 20.79
CA ASP A 784 -33.46 1.59 21.30
C ASP A 784 -33.18 1.59 22.82
N TYR A 785 -33.20 2.76 23.46
CA TYR A 785 -33.09 2.94 24.92
C TYR A 785 -34.37 3.59 25.44
N PRO A 786 -35.50 2.86 25.47
CA PRO A 786 -36.82 3.44 25.69
C PRO A 786 -37.01 4.00 27.11
N THR A 787 -36.25 3.53 28.09
CA THR A 787 -36.41 3.92 29.50
C THR A 787 -35.53 5.10 29.86
N ILE A 788 -36.13 6.22 30.24
CA ILE A 788 -35.43 7.38 30.80
C ILE A 788 -35.13 7.10 32.28
N ALA A 789 -33.86 6.91 32.62
CA ALA A 789 -33.40 6.68 33.99
C ALA A 789 -33.14 8.00 34.72
N TRP A 790 -32.59 8.98 34.01
CA TRP A 790 -32.35 10.32 34.53
C TRP A 790 -32.56 11.34 33.41
N ASP A 791 -33.11 12.49 33.74
CA ASP A 791 -33.34 13.56 32.80
C ASP A 791 -33.36 14.88 33.56
N ASP A 792 -32.52 15.81 33.12
CA ASP A 792 -32.32 17.09 33.75
C ASP A 792 -32.13 18.15 32.67
N ASP A 793 -33.15 18.98 32.50
CA ASP A 793 -33.15 20.16 31.63
C ASP A 793 -32.73 21.43 32.38
N PHE A 794 -32.31 21.29 33.64
CA PHE A 794 -31.84 22.38 34.50
C PHE A 794 -32.83 23.55 34.65
N THR A 795 -34.12 23.34 34.39
CA THR A 795 -35.18 24.32 34.70
C THR A 795 -35.34 24.52 36.21
N THR A 796 -35.08 23.46 36.98
CA THR A 796 -34.99 23.44 38.44
C THR A 796 -33.56 23.10 38.86
N ASP A 797 -33.04 23.76 39.90
CA ASP A 797 -31.72 23.40 40.43
C ASP A 797 -31.77 22.03 41.14
N ARG A 798 -31.19 21.03 40.48
CA ARG A 798 -31.05 19.65 40.96
C ARG A 798 -29.59 19.26 41.20
N LEU A 799 -28.68 20.22 41.27
CA LEU A 799 -27.24 19.94 41.43
C LEU A 799 -26.92 19.06 42.64
N ALA A 800 -27.65 19.24 43.75
CA ALA A 800 -27.49 18.44 44.96
C ALA A 800 -27.82 16.95 44.78
N ALA A 801 -28.50 16.56 43.70
CA ALA A 801 -28.79 15.17 43.38
C ALA A 801 -27.60 14.46 42.70
N TYR A 802 -26.66 15.20 42.11
CA TYR A 802 -25.46 14.62 41.52
C TYR A 802 -24.41 14.38 42.59
N ARG A 803 -23.66 13.29 42.44
CA ARG A 803 -22.38 13.14 43.13
C ARG A 803 -21.32 13.86 42.29
N VAL A 804 -20.55 14.74 42.94
CA VAL A 804 -19.44 15.45 42.29
C VAL A 804 -18.16 14.67 42.55
N ASP A 805 -17.53 14.19 41.48
CA ASP A 805 -16.28 13.45 41.50
C ASP A 805 -15.13 14.30 40.89
N HIS A 806 -13.90 14.07 41.34
CA HIS A 806 -12.68 14.78 40.92
C HIS A 806 -11.62 13.83 40.34
N PRO A 807 -11.67 13.52 39.03
CA PRO A 807 -10.71 12.60 38.39
C PRO A 807 -9.25 13.08 38.35
N ALA A 808 -9.04 14.37 38.55
CA ALA A 808 -7.75 15.04 38.57
C ALA A 808 -7.64 15.92 39.82
N ALA A 809 -6.41 16.25 40.21
CA ALA A 809 -6.14 17.16 41.32
C ALA A 809 -6.41 18.62 40.92
N GLU A 810 -7.66 18.92 40.54
CA GLU A 810 -8.14 20.22 40.06
C GLU A 810 -9.37 20.63 40.89
N PRO A 811 -9.55 21.94 41.16
CA PRO A 811 -10.74 22.41 41.88
C PRO A 811 -12.00 22.24 41.02
N SER A 812 -13.17 22.14 41.66
CA SER A 812 -14.44 22.22 40.94
C SER A 812 -14.65 23.61 40.33
N PRO A 813 -15.17 23.69 39.09
CA PRO A 813 -15.71 24.95 38.60
C PRO A 813 -16.93 25.36 39.42
N ARG A 814 -17.28 26.65 39.38
CA ARG A 814 -18.51 27.15 39.98
C ARG A 814 -19.69 26.67 39.14
N LEU A 815 -20.46 25.74 39.69
CA LEU A 815 -21.64 25.18 39.04
C LEU A 815 -22.88 25.96 39.44
N THR A 816 -23.68 26.36 38.45
CA THR A 816 -24.97 27.01 38.65
C THR A 816 -26.00 26.36 37.72
N ALA A 817 -27.13 25.95 38.28
CA ALA A 817 -28.27 25.42 37.53
C ALA A 817 -29.54 26.20 37.89
N GLY A 818 -30.48 26.25 36.95
CA GLY A 818 -31.72 27.01 37.04
C GLY A 818 -31.95 27.82 35.78
N THR A 819 -33.20 28.05 35.40
CA THR A 819 -33.62 28.73 34.15
C THR A 819 -33.38 27.95 32.84
N GLY A 820 -33.13 26.64 32.92
CA GLY A 820 -33.00 25.77 31.75
C GLY A 820 -31.56 25.56 31.29
N LEU A 821 -30.58 25.81 32.15
CA LEU A 821 -29.17 25.74 31.80
C LEU A 821 -28.31 25.33 33.01
N LEU A 822 -27.36 24.41 32.78
CA LEU A 822 -26.21 24.20 33.67
C LEU A 822 -25.03 25.01 33.16
N THR A 823 -24.46 25.89 33.98
CA THR A 823 -23.22 26.61 33.68
C THR A 823 -22.11 26.20 34.65
N ALA A 824 -20.95 25.83 34.11
CA ALA A 824 -19.69 25.68 34.83
C ALA A 824 -18.78 26.85 34.50
N ALA A 825 -18.43 27.67 35.50
CA ALA A 825 -17.56 28.84 35.32
C ALA A 825 -16.32 28.76 36.20
N ALA A 826 -15.16 29.15 35.66
CA ALA A 826 -13.91 29.19 36.40
C ALA A 826 -13.01 30.33 35.92
N ASP A 827 -12.19 30.85 36.83
CA ASP A 827 -11.18 31.89 36.55
C ASP A 827 -9.79 31.27 36.27
N ALA A 828 -9.62 29.98 36.56
CA ALA A 828 -8.41 29.18 36.37
C ALA A 828 -8.81 27.69 36.21
N ARG A 829 -7.86 26.84 35.80
CA ARG A 829 -8.10 25.40 35.49
C ARG A 829 -8.92 24.71 36.57
N ALA A 830 -10.05 24.16 36.14
CA ALA A 830 -11.01 23.49 37.00
C ALA A 830 -11.64 22.30 36.27
N PHE A 831 -11.95 21.24 37.03
CA PHE A 831 -12.61 20.04 36.53
C PHE A 831 -13.54 19.47 37.59
N ALA A 832 -14.76 19.13 37.16
CA ALA A 832 -15.66 18.31 37.95
C ALA A 832 -16.41 17.34 37.05
N VAL A 833 -16.73 16.17 37.60
CA VAL A 833 -17.61 15.17 37.00
C VAL A 833 -18.87 15.03 37.83
N LEU A 834 -20.02 15.21 37.19
CA LEU A 834 -21.35 15.10 37.77
C LEU A 834 -21.91 13.71 37.47
N ALA A 835 -21.86 12.82 38.46
CA ALA A 835 -22.44 11.50 38.37
C ALA A 835 -23.93 11.55 38.75
N ALA A 836 -24.80 11.16 37.81
CA ALA A 836 -26.24 11.12 38.01
C ALA A 836 -26.61 10.10 39.11
N PRO A 837 -27.71 10.31 39.88
CA PRO A 837 -28.13 9.45 40.98
C PRO A 837 -28.82 8.17 40.50
N VAL A 838 -28.28 7.55 39.46
CA VAL A 838 -28.72 6.29 38.88
C VAL A 838 -27.51 5.41 38.60
N THR A 839 -27.76 4.13 38.39
CA THR A 839 -26.74 3.13 38.05
C THR A 839 -26.89 2.75 36.59
N ALA A 840 -25.76 2.59 35.87
CA ALA A 840 -25.79 2.12 34.50
C ALA A 840 -26.38 0.70 34.41
N ALA A 841 -27.31 0.52 33.49
CA ALA A 841 -27.90 -0.78 33.19
C ALA A 841 -26.91 -1.66 32.41
N PRO A 842 -26.68 -2.93 32.83
CA PRO A 842 -25.78 -3.85 32.13
C PRO A 842 -26.19 -4.14 30.68
N ALA A 843 -27.49 -4.08 30.37
CA ALA A 843 -28.03 -4.31 29.03
C ALA A 843 -27.69 -3.17 28.05
N GLY A 844 -27.35 -1.98 28.57
CA GLY A 844 -27.01 -0.81 27.79
C GLY A 844 -27.49 0.47 28.46
N THR A 845 -26.61 1.48 28.52
CA THR A 845 -26.93 2.83 29.00
C THR A 845 -26.42 3.85 27.99
N ALA A 846 -27.26 4.81 27.61
CA ALA A 846 -26.91 5.94 26.77
C ALA A 846 -26.98 7.24 27.58
N ILE A 847 -25.89 7.99 27.63
CA ILE A 847 -25.81 9.34 28.21
C ILE A 847 -25.82 10.31 27.04
N ILE A 848 -26.85 11.16 26.95
CA ILE A 848 -27.02 12.16 25.90
C ILE A 848 -26.88 13.54 26.55
N VAL A 849 -26.05 14.39 25.98
CA VAL A 849 -25.79 15.75 26.44
C VAL A 849 -26.02 16.72 25.30
N GLU A 850 -26.67 17.83 25.62
CA GLU A 850 -26.96 18.94 24.71
C GLU A 850 -26.10 20.14 25.14
N PRO A 851 -24.89 20.34 24.56
CA PRO A 851 -24.06 21.49 24.87
C PRO A 851 -24.69 22.76 24.30
N SER A 852 -24.76 23.80 25.14
CA SER A 852 -25.26 25.12 24.77
C SER A 852 -24.12 26.01 24.25
N ARG A 853 -22.99 26.01 24.96
CA ARG A 853 -21.78 26.76 24.59
C ARG A 853 -20.52 26.17 25.22
N PHE A 854 -19.40 26.40 24.55
CA PHE A 854 -18.04 26.17 25.05
C PHE A 854 -17.34 27.49 25.38
N ALA A 855 -16.20 27.44 26.07
CA ALA A 855 -15.47 28.65 26.50
C ALA A 855 -14.75 29.34 25.32
N GLY A 856 -14.24 28.59 24.35
CA GLY A 856 -13.78 29.08 23.05
C GLY A 856 -12.37 29.69 22.97
N SER A 857 -11.58 29.74 24.06
CA SER A 857 -10.27 30.43 24.03
C SER A 857 -9.14 29.83 24.86
N SER A 858 -9.16 28.53 25.20
CA SER A 858 -8.11 27.90 26.02
C SER A 858 -7.88 26.43 25.64
N PRO A 859 -6.68 25.86 25.90
CA PRO A 859 -6.38 24.45 25.65
C PRO A 859 -7.33 23.47 26.37
N GLU A 860 -7.74 23.78 27.61
CA GLU A 860 -8.82 23.04 28.28
C GLU A 860 -10.15 23.73 28.05
N ASP A 861 -10.97 23.11 27.20
CA ASP A 861 -12.34 23.49 26.84
C ASP A 861 -13.10 22.21 26.49
N SER A 862 -13.31 21.37 27.51
CA SER A 862 -13.59 19.94 27.32
C SER A 862 -14.87 19.48 28.02
N LEU A 863 -15.63 18.66 27.31
CA LEU A 863 -16.81 17.95 27.79
C LEU A 863 -16.48 16.46 27.94
N PHE A 864 -16.86 15.85 29.06
CA PHE A 864 -16.67 14.43 29.35
C PHE A 864 -18.02 13.73 29.53
N LEU A 865 -18.17 12.51 29.04
CA LEU A 865 -19.37 11.69 29.17
C LEU A 865 -18.96 10.23 29.42
N GLY A 866 -19.64 9.53 30.32
CA GLY A 866 -19.38 8.10 30.51
C GLY A 866 -19.83 7.60 31.87
N LEU A 867 -18.99 6.80 32.52
CA LEU A 867 -19.28 6.18 33.80
C LEU A 867 -18.30 6.64 34.88
N SER A 868 -18.80 6.85 36.10
CA SER A 868 -17.98 7.19 37.28
C SER A 868 -18.44 6.45 38.53
N ALA A 869 -17.47 6.00 39.32
CA ALA A 869 -17.65 5.43 40.66
C ALA A 869 -16.92 6.23 41.75
N GLY A 870 -16.43 7.43 41.44
CA GLY A 870 -15.70 8.30 42.36
C GLY A 870 -14.41 8.85 41.75
N ASP A 871 -13.71 9.68 42.51
CA ASP A 871 -12.50 10.42 42.09
C ASP A 871 -11.45 9.53 41.40
N SER A 872 -11.26 8.31 41.89
CA SER A 872 -10.22 7.40 41.38
C SER A 872 -10.70 6.40 40.32
N SER A 873 -12.00 6.37 40.00
CA SER A 873 -12.59 5.34 39.15
C SER A 873 -13.61 5.90 38.17
N ASN A 874 -13.20 6.03 36.91
CA ASN A 874 -14.02 6.60 35.84
C ASN A 874 -13.64 6.04 34.47
N ALA A 875 -14.61 6.02 33.57
CA ALA A 875 -14.46 5.62 32.18
C ALA A 875 -15.23 6.65 31.35
N LEU A 876 -14.52 7.67 30.89
CA LEU A 876 -15.10 8.89 30.31
C LEU A 876 -14.57 9.07 28.91
N ALA A 877 -15.48 9.13 27.93
CA ALA A 877 -15.15 9.75 26.66
C ALA A 877 -15.07 11.26 26.84
N TRP A 878 -14.19 11.91 26.11
CA TRP A 878 -14.02 13.35 26.15
C TRP A 878 -14.11 13.94 24.75
N TYR A 879 -14.58 15.18 24.66
CA TYR A 879 -14.49 16.05 23.50
C TYR A 879 -13.80 17.33 23.94
N ASN A 880 -12.76 17.74 23.22
CA ASN A 880 -12.08 19.02 23.40
C ASN A 880 -12.43 19.95 22.24
N ASN A 881 -13.07 21.07 22.56
CA ASN A 881 -13.55 22.03 21.58
C ASN A 881 -12.42 22.83 20.92
N HIS A 882 -11.35 23.13 21.67
CA HIS A 882 -10.21 23.88 21.15
C HIS A 882 -9.42 23.09 20.09
N PHE A 883 -9.17 21.81 20.36
CA PHE A 883 -8.42 20.92 19.46
C PHE A 883 -9.30 20.19 18.44
N ALA A 884 -10.62 20.37 18.49
CA ALA A 884 -11.59 19.66 17.64
C ALA A 884 -11.34 18.13 17.62
N SER A 885 -11.16 17.55 18.81
CA SER A 885 -10.79 16.14 18.97
C SER A 885 -11.54 15.47 20.10
N SER A 886 -11.67 14.15 20.02
CA SER A 886 -12.34 13.31 21.02
C SER A 886 -11.56 12.02 21.27
N GLY A 887 -11.62 11.53 22.50
CA GLY A 887 -11.00 10.27 22.91
C GLY A 887 -11.70 9.69 24.12
N ALA A 888 -11.02 8.81 24.85
CA ALA A 888 -11.52 8.27 26.10
C ALA A 888 -10.40 8.06 27.13
N ASP A 889 -10.76 8.20 28.41
CA ASP A 889 -9.91 7.92 29.55
C ASP A 889 -10.57 6.84 30.41
N VAL A 890 -9.80 5.80 30.75
CA VAL A 890 -10.26 4.71 31.62
C VAL A 890 -9.32 4.58 32.81
N ARG A 891 -9.86 4.78 34.02
CA ARG A 891 -9.18 4.63 35.30
C ARG A 891 -10.00 3.80 36.26
N VAL A 892 -9.37 2.85 36.94
CA VAL A 892 -9.99 2.03 37.99
C VAL A 892 -9.07 2.06 39.21
N ASN A 893 -9.60 2.49 40.36
CA ASN A 893 -8.85 2.62 41.62
C ASN A 893 -7.53 3.39 41.46
N GLY A 894 -7.52 4.46 40.67
CA GLY A 894 -6.37 5.32 40.40
C GLY A 894 -5.41 4.78 39.33
N THR A 895 -5.63 3.56 38.83
CA THR A 895 -4.79 2.95 37.78
C THR A 895 -5.38 3.24 36.40
N ALA A 896 -4.57 3.75 35.47
CA ALA A 896 -4.98 4.01 34.08
C ALA A 896 -4.86 2.75 33.20
N TYR A 897 -5.79 2.58 32.27
CA TYR A 897 -5.84 1.46 31.32
C TYR A 897 -5.83 2.00 29.88
N PRO A 898 -4.65 2.34 29.32
CA PRO A 898 -4.56 2.90 27.97
C PRO A 898 -5.11 1.94 26.89
N ASP A 899 -4.95 0.61 27.08
CA ASP A 899 -5.48 -0.38 26.13
C ASP A 899 -7.02 -0.42 26.10
N ALA A 900 -7.67 0.09 27.15
CA ALA A 900 -9.12 0.16 27.27
C ALA A 900 -9.73 1.45 26.68
N THR A 901 -8.90 2.38 26.18
CA THR A 901 -9.37 3.66 25.62
C THR A 901 -9.70 3.55 24.13
N GLY A 902 -9.19 2.53 23.43
CA GLY A 902 -9.37 2.37 21.99
C GLY A 902 -8.42 3.22 21.16
N GLY A 903 -7.28 3.62 21.73
CA GLY A 903 -6.31 4.50 21.09
C GLY A 903 -6.70 5.98 21.21
N CYS A 904 -5.96 6.82 20.50
CA CYS A 904 -6.17 8.27 20.40
C CYS A 904 -6.30 8.64 18.92
N CYS A 905 -6.92 9.74 18.52
CA CYS A 905 -8.09 10.44 19.04
C CYS A 905 -8.87 10.81 17.75
N ALA A 906 -10.20 10.89 17.79
CA ALA A 906 -11.00 11.18 16.61
C ALA A 906 -11.18 12.69 16.40
N ALA A 907 -11.01 13.16 15.16
CA ALA A 907 -11.33 14.54 14.80
C ALA A 907 -12.86 14.74 14.82
N VAL A 908 -13.32 15.78 15.50
CA VAL A 908 -14.75 16.12 15.60
C VAL A 908 -14.91 17.63 15.81
N ARG A 909 -15.87 18.22 15.12
CA ARG A 909 -16.22 19.64 15.31
C ARG A 909 -17.66 19.75 15.78
N TRP A 910 -17.86 20.47 16.87
CA TRP A 910 -19.18 20.81 17.38
C TRP A 910 -19.71 22.08 16.74
N THR A 911 -21.00 22.07 16.40
CA THR A 911 -21.78 23.23 15.97
C THR A 911 -22.93 23.43 16.97
N PRO A 912 -23.34 24.68 17.26
CA PRO A 912 -24.52 24.93 18.08
C PRO A 912 -25.75 24.16 17.59
N GLY A 913 -26.37 23.38 18.48
CA GLY A 913 -27.48 22.48 18.17
C GLY A 913 -27.09 20.99 18.10
N ASP A 914 -25.80 20.69 17.98
CA ASP A 914 -25.32 19.31 18.01
C ASP A 914 -25.45 18.70 19.41
N ARG A 915 -25.66 17.37 19.45
CA ARG A 915 -25.71 16.60 20.71
C ARG A 915 -24.61 15.55 20.76
N PHE A 916 -24.09 15.30 21.94
CA PHE A 916 -23.17 14.18 22.16
C PHE A 916 -23.89 13.04 22.86
N ALA A 917 -23.53 11.81 22.52
CA ALA A 917 -23.95 10.64 23.28
C ALA A 917 -22.77 9.71 23.57
N VAL A 918 -22.76 9.13 24.76
CA VAL A 918 -21.91 7.98 25.10
C VAL A 918 -22.79 6.80 25.47
N VAL A 919 -22.57 5.69 24.77
CA VAL A 919 -23.30 4.45 24.99
C VAL A 919 -22.35 3.44 25.63
N SER A 920 -22.66 3.02 26.85
CA SER A 920 -22.03 1.91 27.55
C SER A 920 -22.81 0.63 27.28
N ARG A 921 -22.24 -0.29 26.50
CA ARG A 921 -22.87 -1.57 26.15
C ARG A 921 -21.82 -2.62 25.79
N ALA A 922 -22.04 -3.87 26.21
CA ALA A 922 -21.21 -5.02 25.83
C ALA A 922 -19.69 -4.82 26.05
N GLY A 923 -19.30 -4.19 27.17
CA GLY A 923 -17.89 -3.91 27.47
C GLY A 923 -17.25 -2.89 26.53
N LYS A 924 -18.05 -1.99 25.93
CA LYS A 924 -17.59 -0.87 25.10
C LYS A 924 -18.25 0.42 25.55
N LEU A 925 -17.51 1.52 25.42
CA LEU A 925 -18.02 2.88 25.43
C LEU A 925 -17.90 3.44 24.02
N THR A 926 -19.04 3.64 23.35
CA THR A 926 -19.08 4.26 22.01
C THR A 926 -19.54 5.70 22.11
N THR A 927 -18.81 6.63 21.51
CA THR A 927 -19.10 8.07 21.49
C THR A 927 -19.73 8.46 20.17
N TRP A 928 -20.78 9.27 20.21
CA TRP A 928 -21.58 9.65 19.04
C TRP A 928 -21.85 11.16 19.03
N LEU A 929 -21.87 11.74 17.83
CA LEU A 929 -22.32 13.10 17.57
C LEU A 929 -23.62 13.03 16.79
N GLU A 930 -24.63 13.76 17.24
CA GLU A 930 -25.79 14.06 16.40
C GLU A 930 -25.62 15.42 15.75
N HIS A 931 -25.77 15.44 14.43
CA HIS A 931 -25.89 16.64 13.63
C HIS A 931 -27.08 16.46 12.68
N ASP A 932 -27.97 17.45 12.56
CA ASP A 932 -29.17 17.38 11.71
C ASP A 932 -30.00 16.08 11.90
N ALA A 933 -30.22 15.69 13.16
CA ALA A 933 -30.93 14.47 13.56
C ALA A 933 -30.31 13.15 13.05
N GLN A 934 -29.02 13.15 12.70
CA GLN A 934 -28.26 11.96 12.30
C GLN A 934 -27.11 11.71 13.29
N TRP A 935 -27.11 10.52 13.89
CA TRP A 935 -26.05 10.08 14.81
C TRP A 935 -24.88 9.46 14.04
N THR A 936 -23.66 9.97 14.27
CA THR A 936 -22.42 9.45 13.69
C THR A 936 -21.50 8.96 14.79
N LEU A 937 -20.91 7.78 14.61
CA LEU A 937 -19.93 7.23 15.55
C LEU A 937 -18.64 8.05 15.46
N ILE A 938 -18.14 8.52 16.60
CA ILE A 938 -16.89 9.26 16.72
C ILE A 938 -15.76 8.33 17.14
N HIS A 939 -15.99 7.54 18.20
CA HIS A 939 -14.93 6.79 18.88
C HIS A 939 -15.50 5.54 19.57
N THR A 940 -14.69 4.49 19.73
CA THR A 940 -15.04 3.28 20.50
C THR A 940 -13.91 2.91 21.45
N ALA A 941 -14.19 2.93 22.75
CA ALA A 941 -13.28 2.47 23.79
C ALA A 941 -13.66 1.04 24.24
N PRO A 942 -12.81 0.03 24.04
CA PRO A 942 -13.06 -1.36 24.40
C PRO A 942 -12.78 -1.58 25.90
N THR A 943 -13.67 -1.08 26.75
CA THR A 943 -13.52 -1.17 28.22
C THR A 943 -13.49 -2.61 28.76
N GLY A 944 -13.95 -3.59 27.98
CA GLY A 944 -13.90 -5.02 28.32
C GLY A 944 -14.50 -5.30 29.70
N THR A 945 -13.79 -6.08 30.50
CA THR A 945 -14.12 -6.32 31.92
C THR A 945 -13.41 -5.35 32.87
N VAL A 946 -12.65 -4.38 32.35
CA VAL A 946 -11.89 -3.41 33.15
C VAL A 946 -12.86 -2.54 33.95
N VAL A 947 -13.94 -2.08 33.32
CA VAL A 947 -14.98 -1.26 33.95
C VAL A 947 -16.05 -2.17 34.57
N PRO A 948 -16.15 -2.25 35.91
CA PRO A 948 -17.15 -3.08 36.57
C PRO A 948 -18.57 -2.55 36.36
N ALA A 949 -19.55 -3.44 36.53
CA ALA A 949 -20.95 -3.02 36.65
C ALA A 949 -21.17 -2.17 37.92
N GLY A 950 -22.23 -1.37 37.93
CA GLY A 950 -22.63 -0.60 39.11
C GLY A 950 -22.18 0.86 39.14
N TRP A 951 -21.43 1.32 38.13
CA TRP A 951 -20.98 2.71 38.04
C TRP A 951 -22.13 3.64 37.61
N SER A 952 -22.03 4.91 38.01
CA SER A 952 -23.05 5.93 37.71
C SER A 952 -22.75 6.59 36.36
N PRO A 953 -23.76 6.80 35.50
CA PRO A 953 -23.65 7.64 34.32
C PRO A 953 -23.26 9.07 34.71
N ALA A 954 -22.31 9.67 34.01
CA ALA A 954 -21.69 10.93 34.43
C ALA A 954 -21.37 11.86 33.27
N VAL A 955 -21.36 13.16 33.57
CA VAL A 955 -20.96 14.24 32.65
C VAL A 955 -19.92 15.12 33.34
N GLY A 956 -18.79 15.37 32.70
CA GLY A 956 -17.72 16.22 33.25
C GLY A 956 -17.46 17.47 32.42
N LEU A 957 -16.99 18.52 33.09
CA LEU A 957 -16.75 19.83 32.51
C LEU A 957 -15.38 20.30 32.97
N ARG A 958 -14.43 20.44 32.03
CA ARG A 958 -13.05 20.88 32.30
C ARG A 958 -12.73 22.11 31.47
N LEU A 959 -12.26 23.16 32.13
CA LEU A 959 -11.96 24.44 31.49
C LEU A 959 -10.81 25.17 32.19
N ASP A 960 -10.00 25.91 31.43
CA ASP A 960 -8.97 26.79 31.99
C ASP A 960 -9.55 28.11 32.51
N ALA A 961 -10.36 28.81 31.72
CA ALA A 961 -11.04 30.04 32.14
C ALA A 961 -12.27 30.28 31.26
N GLY A 962 -13.29 30.94 31.80
CA GLY A 962 -14.54 31.22 31.09
C GLY A 962 -15.69 30.34 31.56
N SER A 963 -16.57 29.93 30.64
CA SER A 963 -17.71 29.07 30.99
C SER A 963 -18.09 28.09 29.90
N ILE A 964 -18.38 26.85 30.29
CA ILE A 964 -19.07 25.85 29.47
C ILE A 964 -20.50 25.75 29.99
N ALA A 965 -21.48 25.57 29.10
CA ALA A 965 -22.86 25.36 29.53
C ALA A 965 -23.59 24.28 28.73
N LEU A 966 -24.50 23.59 29.41
CA LEU A 966 -25.31 22.48 28.91
C LEU A 966 -26.80 22.81 29.06
N ASP A 967 -27.57 22.57 28.00
CA ASP A 967 -29.03 22.73 28.02
C ASP A 967 -29.72 21.54 28.69
N ARG A 968 -29.19 20.32 28.49
CA ARG A 968 -29.81 19.10 29.02
C ARG A 968 -28.82 17.95 29.18
N VAL A 969 -29.07 17.12 30.20
CA VAL A 969 -28.45 15.79 30.37
C VAL A 969 -29.54 14.74 30.50
N THR A 970 -29.52 13.74 29.62
CA THR A 970 -30.47 12.63 29.64
C THR A 970 -29.73 11.30 29.69
N VAL A 971 -30.12 10.43 30.62
CA VAL A 971 -29.65 9.05 30.73
C VAL A 971 -30.78 8.11 30.35
N ARG A 972 -30.55 7.29 29.33
CA ARG A 972 -31.50 6.30 28.83
C ARG A 972 -30.95 4.88 29.00
N THR A 973 -31.82 3.91 29.22
CA THR A 973 -31.48 2.51 29.45
C THR A 973 -32.31 1.60 28.56
N ARG A 974 -31.74 0.43 28.23
CA ARG A 974 -32.34 -0.60 27.37
C ARG A 974 -33.35 -1.48 28.09
#